data_AF-A0AA37U3Y0-F1
#
_entry.id   AF-A0AA37U3Y0-F1
#
_cell.length_a   1.000
_cell.length_b   1.000
_cell.length_c   1.000
_cell.angle_alpha   90.00
_cell.angle_beta   90.00
_cell.angle_gamma   90.00
#
_symmetry.space_group_name_H-M   'P 1'
#
loop_
_entity.id
_entity.type
_entity.pdbx_description
1 polymer ?
#
loop_
_entity_poly.entity_id
_entity_poly.type
_entity_poly.pdbx_seq_one_letter_code
_entity_poly.pdbx_strand_id
1 'polypeptide(L)'
;MGSDFLAMQRDGLTNLFSRSHFLYAVAQAMPHAPTVSILLVNLDRFRMVNEHFSYADGDIVLRETAKRIVAVISSSATASRLCADEFAVALIDVDQDGAQAMAERIRLAIAEPHHIAGTEVIVTASVGIATGSHPQMTAEQLLRQADAAVRCAKQLGSNQVRTDCARPPRELPPLMVETMLRHALRNRDLQIYYQPKVHAKSMQVVGAEALCRWRHPELGDIPPHAFIPIAESSDLILPIDEYVLRAVCEQGSSWLRQGYRVRTSVNISSRQFLQPSFPQLVQQALAESGLDPSLLELEITERTAMYDVERAVHILTQLRQIGVRIAIDDFGVGYSSLNYLMQFPVHTLKIDRSFTAGIQSAVNQTPIIGAIISLAKSLNLSVVAEGVETVQQFDFLRDSKCDEIQGYLFGAPVPPTSFQLSAFIATLQPRQPHLVPDDTHNLERLSEREWLDAVLTGVQRHPRLHELTSYLADAIVEQLPLDRLSLEFVEEGAAFSAVHEVSLRDDVPARPVGTLIPVINSGVAFVQRTKQPVMCADILRNPEFQDDYSLAAQGIQSIIRVPLLRGNHVFGTMNVQSTLERVYTEADRNRLQRTAQRLSDAVYAAYQDTRRPIAHLYDAKTKLYHRQFLVELLAADQPAEWLSQTVLRPFPEWTTATAVVVSIANHESMDVVEGEQAVAYIGQCWSTHAVPNAVAIRMGAGEVLFIAFDQPSLSVAQFVHQLRSHIELLNARAERLGDSSLRLEVNTGQASGDWCAFWDVYVDAREQALVLQRTNA
;
A
#
# COMPACT_ATOMS: atom_id res chain seq x y z
N MET A 1 -39.55 -17.72 -55.52
CA MET A 1 -38.22 -17.46 -54.94
C MET A 1 -38.19 -16.10 -54.22
N GLY A 2 -39.13 -15.84 -53.30
CA GLY A 2 -39.27 -14.52 -52.65
C GLY A 2 -39.38 -14.57 -51.12
N SER A 3 -39.88 -15.66 -50.56
CA SER A 3 -40.02 -15.86 -49.10
C SER A 3 -38.70 -16.28 -48.44
N ASP A 4 -37.93 -17.18 -49.07
CA ASP A 4 -36.69 -17.72 -48.47
C ASP A 4 -35.52 -16.71 -48.47
N PHE A 5 -35.50 -15.75 -49.40
CA PHE A 5 -34.47 -14.71 -49.45
C PHE A 5 -34.72 -13.61 -48.40
N LEU A 6 -35.98 -13.36 -48.04
CA LEU A 6 -36.35 -12.46 -46.93
C LEU A 6 -36.09 -13.10 -45.56
N ALA A 7 -36.23 -14.43 -45.45
CA ALA A 7 -35.96 -15.17 -44.22
C ALA A 7 -34.46 -15.15 -43.81
N MET A 8 -33.53 -15.10 -44.76
CA MET A 8 -32.09 -14.95 -44.47
C MET A 8 -31.68 -13.52 -44.05
N GLN A 9 -32.55 -12.53 -44.24
CA GLN A 9 -32.28 -11.12 -43.93
C GLN A 9 -32.80 -10.68 -42.56
N ARG A 10 -33.61 -11.50 -41.89
CA ARG A 10 -34.25 -11.17 -40.61
C ARG A 10 -34.06 -12.27 -39.57
N ASP A 11 -34.00 -11.86 -38.30
CA ASP A 11 -33.95 -12.76 -37.15
C ASP A 11 -35.31 -13.42 -36.93
N GLY A 12 -35.33 -14.76 -36.85
CA GLY A 12 -36.57 -15.54 -36.74
C GLY A 12 -37.35 -15.33 -35.43
N LEU A 13 -36.70 -14.81 -34.38
CA LEU A 13 -37.34 -14.57 -33.08
C LEU A 13 -37.89 -13.14 -32.95
N THR A 14 -37.11 -12.14 -33.36
CA THR A 14 -37.42 -10.72 -33.13
C THR A 14 -37.92 -9.99 -34.39
N ASN A 15 -37.83 -10.61 -35.56
CA ASN A 15 -38.17 -10.04 -36.87
C ASN A 15 -37.38 -8.76 -37.24
N LEU A 16 -36.31 -8.45 -36.50
CA LEU A 16 -35.34 -7.41 -36.84
C LEU A 16 -34.39 -7.90 -37.94
N PHE A 17 -33.62 -7.00 -38.54
CA PHE A 17 -32.62 -7.40 -39.54
C PHE A 17 -31.52 -8.28 -38.94
N SER A 18 -30.96 -9.18 -39.73
CA SER A 18 -29.76 -9.94 -39.39
C SER A 18 -28.50 -9.07 -39.50
N ARG A 19 -27.42 -9.46 -38.82
CA ARG A 19 -26.12 -8.77 -38.87
C ARG A 19 -25.64 -8.48 -40.29
N SER A 20 -25.74 -9.46 -41.18
CA SER A 20 -25.30 -9.34 -42.57
C SER A 20 -26.08 -8.27 -43.33
N HIS A 21 -27.40 -8.23 -43.11
CA HIS A 21 -28.26 -7.23 -43.75
C HIS A 21 -28.06 -5.83 -43.15
N PHE A 22 -27.85 -5.74 -41.84
CA PHE A 22 -27.54 -4.48 -41.16
C PHE A 22 -26.27 -3.83 -41.71
N LEU A 23 -25.17 -4.58 -41.77
CA LEU A 23 -23.89 -4.07 -42.30
C LEU A 23 -24.01 -3.66 -43.77
N TYR A 24 -24.77 -4.43 -44.57
CA TYR A 24 -25.05 -4.08 -45.95
C TYR A 24 -25.83 -2.75 -46.06
N ALA A 25 -26.91 -2.59 -45.28
CA ALA A 25 -27.73 -1.37 -45.29
C ALA A 25 -26.92 -0.14 -44.87
N VAL A 26 -26.08 -0.27 -43.83
CA VAL A 26 -25.18 0.80 -43.39
C VAL A 26 -24.15 1.14 -44.47
N ALA A 27 -23.49 0.14 -45.06
CA ALA A 27 -22.48 0.36 -46.10
C ALA A 27 -23.05 1.05 -47.34
N GLN A 28 -24.33 0.82 -47.68
CA GLN A 28 -25.02 1.51 -48.78
C GLN A 28 -25.41 2.95 -48.44
N ALA A 29 -25.72 3.25 -47.17
CA ALA A 29 -26.08 4.59 -46.73
C ALA A 29 -24.87 5.52 -46.54
N MET A 30 -23.73 4.97 -46.10
CA MET A 30 -22.52 5.74 -45.74
C MET A 30 -21.98 6.67 -46.84
N PRO A 31 -21.96 6.32 -48.14
CA PRO A 31 -21.48 7.23 -49.19
C PRO A 31 -22.39 8.44 -49.44
N HIS A 32 -23.64 8.38 -48.99
CA HIS A 32 -24.68 9.38 -49.28
C HIS A 32 -25.09 10.21 -48.05
N ALA A 33 -24.50 9.94 -46.89
CA ALA A 33 -24.79 10.61 -45.64
C ALA A 33 -23.52 11.29 -45.08
N PRO A 34 -23.62 12.53 -44.57
CA PRO A 34 -22.47 13.22 -44.00
C PRO A 34 -22.00 12.58 -42.69
N THR A 35 -22.92 11.99 -41.93
CA THR A 35 -22.64 11.24 -40.69
C THR A 35 -23.50 9.99 -40.60
N VAL A 36 -22.91 8.91 -40.08
CA VAL A 36 -23.60 7.67 -39.73
C VAL A 36 -23.16 7.24 -38.34
N SER A 37 -24.13 6.98 -37.47
CA SER A 37 -23.91 6.52 -36.09
C SER A 37 -24.45 5.11 -35.90
N ILE A 38 -23.65 4.22 -35.33
CA ILE A 38 -24.06 2.87 -34.89
C ILE A 38 -24.15 2.85 -33.37
N LEU A 39 -25.31 2.43 -32.87
CA LEU A 39 -25.58 2.18 -31.47
C LEU A 39 -25.61 0.67 -31.28
N LEU A 40 -24.67 0.12 -30.53
CA LEU A 40 -24.70 -1.29 -30.12
C LEU A 40 -25.30 -1.38 -28.71
N VAL A 41 -26.29 -2.23 -28.54
CA VAL A 41 -27.06 -2.43 -27.31
C VAL A 41 -26.88 -3.87 -26.86
N ASN A 42 -26.39 -4.07 -25.64
CA ASN A 42 -26.21 -5.40 -25.07
C ASN A 42 -26.96 -5.47 -23.73
N LEU A 43 -27.85 -6.45 -23.57
CA LEU A 43 -28.63 -6.62 -22.35
C LEU A 43 -27.75 -7.07 -21.19
N ASP A 44 -27.83 -6.35 -20.06
CA ASP A 44 -27.03 -6.68 -18.89
C ASP A 44 -27.59 -7.91 -18.20
N ARG A 45 -26.71 -8.87 -17.87
CA ARG A 45 -27.04 -10.09 -17.11
C ARG A 45 -28.18 -10.92 -17.72
N PHE A 46 -28.44 -10.83 -19.02
CA PHE A 46 -29.51 -11.59 -19.68
C PHE A 46 -29.40 -13.11 -19.49
N ARG A 47 -28.18 -13.63 -19.37
CA ARG A 47 -27.94 -15.03 -19.01
C ARG A 47 -28.65 -15.46 -17.71
N MET A 48 -28.71 -14.59 -16.71
CA MET A 48 -29.41 -14.89 -15.45
C MET A 48 -30.92 -15.06 -15.67
N VAL A 49 -31.52 -14.33 -16.61
CA VAL A 49 -32.93 -14.50 -16.98
C VAL A 49 -33.17 -15.90 -17.52
N ASN A 50 -32.30 -16.37 -18.43
CA ASN A 50 -32.38 -17.73 -18.98
C ASN A 50 -32.18 -18.82 -17.91
N GLU A 51 -31.30 -18.57 -16.94
CA GLU A 51 -30.99 -19.53 -15.87
C GLU A 51 -32.12 -19.61 -14.82
N HIS A 52 -32.86 -18.54 -14.55
CA HIS A 52 -33.87 -18.49 -13.48
C HIS A 52 -35.31 -18.69 -13.94
N PHE A 53 -35.67 -18.34 -15.17
CA PHE A 53 -37.07 -18.38 -15.64
C PHE A 53 -37.30 -19.44 -16.72
N SER A 54 -36.52 -19.41 -17.80
CA SER A 54 -36.31 -20.46 -18.82
C SER A 54 -35.80 -19.80 -20.12
N TYR A 55 -35.37 -20.59 -21.11
CA TYR A 55 -35.07 -20.06 -22.44
C TYR A 55 -36.30 -19.50 -23.16
N ALA A 56 -37.50 -20.06 -22.95
CA ALA A 56 -38.73 -19.57 -23.56
C ALA A 56 -39.15 -18.19 -23.00
N ASP A 57 -38.83 -17.94 -21.74
CA ASP A 57 -39.03 -16.67 -21.06
C ASP A 57 -37.99 -15.62 -21.47
N GLY A 58 -36.73 -16.02 -21.65
CA GLY A 58 -35.72 -15.17 -22.26
C GLY A 58 -36.10 -14.73 -23.67
N ASP A 59 -36.71 -15.61 -24.47
CA ASP A 59 -37.22 -15.29 -25.79
C ASP A 59 -38.33 -14.21 -25.75
N ILE A 60 -39.15 -14.17 -24.70
CA ILE A 60 -40.15 -13.12 -24.49
C ILE A 60 -39.46 -11.78 -24.25
N VAL A 61 -38.43 -11.74 -23.39
CA VAL A 61 -37.64 -10.52 -23.13
C VAL A 61 -36.98 -10.00 -24.40
N LEU A 62 -36.41 -10.89 -25.23
CA LEU A 62 -35.78 -10.50 -26.49
C LEU A 62 -36.79 -9.92 -27.48
N ARG A 63 -38.00 -10.50 -27.55
CA ARG A 63 -39.11 -9.98 -28.37
C ARG A 63 -39.61 -8.62 -27.88
N GLU A 64 -39.79 -8.43 -26.58
CA GLU A 64 -40.22 -7.15 -26.00
C GLU A 64 -39.14 -6.07 -26.14
N THR A 65 -37.88 -6.43 -25.93
CA THR A 65 -36.72 -5.54 -26.18
C THR A 65 -36.71 -5.05 -27.62
N ALA A 66 -36.87 -5.96 -28.59
CA ALA A 66 -36.94 -5.59 -30.00
C ALA A 66 -38.09 -4.62 -30.31
N LYS A 67 -39.28 -4.88 -29.75
CA LYS A 67 -40.45 -3.98 -29.90
C LYS A 67 -40.18 -2.59 -29.32
N ARG A 68 -39.58 -2.53 -28.13
CA ARG A 68 -39.25 -1.27 -27.45
C ARG A 68 -38.21 -0.46 -28.21
N ILE A 69 -37.17 -1.12 -28.75
CA ILE A 69 -36.19 -0.46 -29.64
C ILE A 69 -36.91 0.13 -30.86
N VAL A 70 -37.74 -0.66 -31.54
CA VAL A 70 -38.48 -0.22 -32.74
C VAL A 70 -39.45 0.93 -32.45
N ALA A 71 -40.07 0.96 -31.27
CA ALA A 71 -40.99 2.01 -30.87
C ALA A 71 -40.30 3.38 -30.63
N VAL A 72 -39.02 3.36 -30.29
CA VAL A 72 -38.25 4.56 -29.89
C VAL A 72 -37.49 5.18 -31.08
N ILE A 73 -37.03 4.35 -32.01
CA ILE A 73 -36.24 4.78 -33.16
C ILE A 73 -37.10 5.49 -34.23
N SER A 74 -36.47 6.36 -35.03
CA SER A 74 -37.12 7.01 -36.16
C SER A 74 -37.30 6.05 -37.35
N SER A 75 -38.21 6.37 -38.27
CA SER A 75 -38.40 5.61 -39.53
C SER A 75 -37.18 5.60 -40.44
N SER A 76 -36.25 6.56 -40.27
CA SER A 76 -34.97 6.63 -40.97
C SER A 76 -33.89 5.75 -40.33
N ALA A 77 -34.12 5.22 -39.13
CA ALA A 77 -33.18 4.35 -38.43
C ALA A 77 -33.40 2.88 -38.78
N THR A 78 -32.33 2.10 -38.77
CA THR A 78 -32.38 0.65 -39.04
C THR A 78 -32.01 -0.11 -37.78
N ALA A 79 -32.87 -1.03 -37.32
CA ALA A 79 -32.59 -1.90 -36.17
C ALA A 79 -32.33 -3.36 -36.58
N SER A 80 -31.40 -3.98 -35.88
CA SER A 80 -30.94 -5.35 -36.10
C SER A 80 -30.73 -6.07 -34.78
N ARG A 81 -30.90 -7.40 -34.79
CA ARG A 81 -30.36 -8.28 -33.75
C ARG A 81 -29.15 -8.99 -34.33
N LEU A 82 -27.99 -8.81 -33.71
CA LEU A 82 -26.73 -9.35 -34.22
C LEU A 82 -26.57 -10.83 -33.85
N CYS A 83 -26.74 -11.13 -32.56
CA CYS A 83 -26.72 -12.47 -31.98
C CYS A 83 -27.22 -12.40 -30.54
N ALA A 84 -27.72 -13.53 -29.99
CA ALA A 84 -28.07 -13.67 -28.57
C ALA A 84 -28.82 -12.45 -27.98
N ASP A 85 -28.16 -11.69 -27.11
CA ASP A 85 -28.66 -10.52 -26.37
C ASP A 85 -28.16 -9.17 -26.94
N GLU A 86 -27.60 -9.18 -28.14
CA GLU A 86 -27.03 -8.00 -28.81
C GLU A 86 -27.90 -7.46 -29.93
N PHE A 87 -28.22 -6.17 -29.84
CA PHE A 87 -28.98 -5.41 -30.81
C PHE A 87 -28.13 -4.26 -31.35
N ALA A 88 -28.39 -3.85 -32.59
CA ALA A 88 -27.72 -2.72 -33.22
C ALA A 88 -28.75 -1.78 -33.87
N VAL A 89 -28.53 -0.48 -33.75
CA VAL A 89 -29.33 0.56 -34.40
C VAL A 89 -28.40 1.47 -35.21
N ALA A 90 -28.71 1.69 -36.48
CA ALA A 90 -28.01 2.64 -37.32
C ALA A 90 -28.85 3.91 -37.49
N LEU A 91 -28.23 5.05 -37.22
CA LEU A 91 -28.78 6.39 -37.42
C LEU A 91 -28.03 7.06 -38.57
N ILE A 92 -28.77 7.59 -39.54
CA ILE A 92 -28.23 8.24 -40.74
C ILE A 92 -28.50 9.74 -40.61
N ASP A 93 -27.47 10.55 -40.85
CA ASP A 93 -27.54 12.03 -40.79
C ASP A 93 -27.98 12.55 -39.42
N VAL A 94 -27.46 11.91 -38.36
CA VAL A 94 -27.67 12.29 -36.96
C VAL A 94 -26.30 12.61 -36.36
N ASP A 95 -26.21 13.77 -35.71
CA ASP A 95 -25.02 14.20 -34.99
C ASP A 95 -24.80 13.37 -33.70
N GLN A 96 -23.66 13.60 -33.06
CA GLN A 96 -23.28 12.84 -31.88
C GLN A 96 -24.26 13.03 -30.71
N ASP A 97 -24.74 14.26 -30.50
CA ASP A 97 -25.69 14.59 -29.43
C ASP A 97 -27.05 13.91 -29.68
N GLY A 98 -27.54 13.93 -30.92
CA GLY A 98 -28.75 13.21 -31.32
C GLY A 98 -28.62 11.69 -31.17
N ALA A 99 -27.44 11.13 -31.49
CA ALA A 99 -27.17 9.70 -31.29
C ALA A 99 -27.13 9.33 -29.80
N GLN A 100 -26.55 10.18 -28.95
CA GLN A 100 -26.53 9.99 -27.51
C GLN A 100 -27.92 10.09 -26.88
N ALA A 101 -28.72 11.07 -27.29
CA ALA A 101 -30.10 11.19 -26.85
C ALA A 101 -30.95 9.97 -27.26
N MET A 102 -30.76 9.45 -28.47
CA MET A 102 -31.44 8.23 -28.93
C MET A 102 -31.00 7.00 -28.12
N ALA A 103 -29.71 6.87 -27.84
CA ALA A 103 -29.17 5.76 -27.05
C ALA A 103 -29.74 5.75 -25.62
N GLU A 104 -29.83 6.91 -24.96
CA GLU A 104 -30.44 7.00 -23.62
C GLU A 104 -31.93 6.68 -23.66
N ARG A 105 -32.66 7.12 -24.69
CA ARG A 105 -34.07 6.75 -24.86
C ARG A 105 -34.26 5.25 -25.04
N ILE A 106 -33.41 4.59 -25.83
CA ILE A 106 -33.42 3.14 -25.99
C ILE A 106 -33.13 2.45 -24.66
N ARG A 107 -32.09 2.89 -23.94
CA ARG A 107 -31.70 2.32 -22.64
C ARG A 107 -32.85 2.41 -21.62
N LEU A 108 -33.48 3.57 -21.51
CA LEU A 108 -34.62 3.79 -20.61
C LEU A 108 -35.84 2.94 -21.00
N ALA A 109 -36.15 2.83 -22.28
CA ALA A 109 -37.26 1.98 -22.74
C ALA A 109 -37.02 0.49 -22.43
N ILE A 110 -35.79 0.01 -22.56
CA ILE A 110 -35.45 -1.38 -22.21
C ILE A 110 -35.60 -1.63 -20.72
N ALA A 111 -35.29 -0.64 -19.88
CA ALA A 111 -35.38 -0.71 -18.42
C ALA A 111 -36.82 -0.74 -17.86
N GLU A 112 -37.85 -0.54 -18.68
CA GLU A 112 -39.23 -0.73 -18.23
C GLU A 112 -39.48 -2.21 -17.83
N PRO A 113 -40.35 -2.51 -16.84
CA PRO A 113 -40.58 -3.89 -16.39
C PRO A 113 -41.06 -4.83 -17.51
N HIS A 114 -40.40 -5.98 -17.67
CA HIS A 114 -40.82 -7.07 -18.56
C HIS A 114 -41.75 -8.00 -17.80
N HIS A 115 -42.90 -8.33 -18.38
CA HIS A 115 -43.86 -9.24 -17.76
C HIS A 115 -43.60 -10.66 -18.25
N ILE A 116 -43.05 -11.52 -17.39
CA ILE A 116 -42.64 -12.88 -17.71
C ILE A 116 -43.30 -13.81 -16.68
N ALA A 117 -44.04 -14.82 -17.15
CA ALA A 117 -44.68 -15.83 -16.29
C ALA A 117 -45.48 -15.24 -15.10
N GLY A 118 -46.09 -14.05 -15.25
CA GLY A 118 -46.85 -13.38 -14.19
C GLY A 118 -46.02 -12.59 -13.17
N THR A 119 -44.71 -12.44 -13.39
CA THR A 119 -43.78 -11.66 -12.55
C THR A 119 -43.17 -10.52 -13.36
N GLU A 120 -42.93 -9.37 -12.72
CA GLU A 120 -42.20 -8.25 -13.31
C GLU A 120 -40.69 -8.44 -13.15
N VAL A 121 -39.96 -8.44 -14.26
CA VAL A 121 -38.50 -8.55 -14.31
C VAL A 121 -37.93 -7.32 -14.99
N ILE A 122 -37.00 -6.64 -14.33
CA ILE A 122 -36.31 -5.47 -14.90
C ILE A 122 -35.00 -5.95 -15.53
N VAL A 123 -34.81 -5.65 -16.81
CA VAL A 123 -33.57 -5.92 -17.56
C VAL A 123 -33.00 -4.59 -17.99
N THR A 124 -31.72 -4.34 -17.68
CA THR A 124 -31.02 -3.12 -18.11
C THR A 124 -30.18 -3.40 -19.36
N ALA A 125 -29.68 -2.34 -20.01
CA ALA A 125 -28.81 -2.48 -21.16
C ALA A 125 -27.62 -1.53 -21.09
N SER A 126 -26.48 -2.02 -21.56
CA SER A 126 -25.30 -1.21 -21.82
C SER A 126 -25.26 -0.84 -23.31
N VAL A 127 -25.09 0.44 -23.63
CA VAL A 127 -25.15 0.96 -25.00
C VAL A 127 -23.85 1.65 -25.38
N GLY A 128 -23.27 1.27 -26.51
CA GLY A 128 -22.08 1.87 -27.09
C GLY A 128 -22.40 2.57 -28.39
N ILE A 129 -21.84 3.76 -28.61
CA ILE A 129 -22.08 4.60 -29.77
C ILE A 129 -20.77 4.77 -30.53
N ALA A 130 -20.81 4.63 -31.86
CA ALA A 130 -19.73 5.05 -32.74
C ALA A 130 -20.29 5.85 -33.91
N THR A 131 -19.70 7.01 -34.16
CA THR A 131 -20.11 7.93 -35.23
C THR A 131 -18.96 8.13 -36.20
N GLY A 132 -19.25 8.10 -37.49
CA GLY A 132 -18.24 8.35 -38.52
C GLY A 132 -18.84 8.74 -39.86
N SER A 133 -17.95 9.00 -40.82
CA SER A 133 -18.29 9.42 -42.19
C SER A 133 -17.49 8.62 -43.21
N HIS A 134 -18.02 8.46 -44.42
CA HIS A 134 -17.26 7.90 -45.53
C HIS A 134 -16.37 9.00 -46.16
N PRO A 135 -15.10 8.73 -46.55
CA PRO A 135 -14.41 7.44 -46.61
C PRO A 135 -13.60 7.10 -45.34
N GLN A 136 -13.75 7.86 -44.25
CA GLN A 136 -12.90 7.73 -43.07
C GLN A 136 -13.10 6.40 -42.33
N MET A 137 -14.29 5.81 -42.39
CA MET A 137 -14.62 4.55 -41.73
C MET A 137 -15.50 3.65 -42.60
N THR A 138 -15.38 2.33 -42.39
CA THR A 138 -16.33 1.33 -42.90
C THR A 138 -17.40 0.98 -41.86
N ALA A 139 -18.53 0.42 -42.30
CA ALA A 139 -19.60 -0.06 -41.42
C ALA A 139 -19.08 -1.05 -40.34
N GLU A 140 -18.14 -1.92 -40.72
CA GLU A 140 -17.50 -2.87 -39.81
C GLU A 140 -16.55 -2.21 -38.80
N GLN A 141 -15.89 -1.12 -39.18
CA GLN A 141 -15.05 -0.35 -38.26
C GLN A 141 -15.90 0.41 -37.24
N LEU A 142 -17.01 1.03 -37.68
CA LEU A 142 -17.96 1.68 -36.78
C LEU A 142 -18.59 0.67 -35.81
N LEU A 143 -19.00 -0.50 -36.29
CA LEU A 143 -19.58 -1.52 -35.42
C LEU A 143 -18.56 -2.01 -34.36
N ARG A 144 -17.28 -2.16 -34.74
CA ARG A 144 -16.22 -2.52 -33.79
C ARG A 144 -15.95 -1.43 -32.74
N GLN A 145 -16.08 -0.16 -33.10
CA GLN A 145 -15.94 0.94 -32.15
C GLN A 145 -17.13 1.01 -31.19
N ALA A 146 -18.35 0.80 -31.67
CA ALA A 146 -19.55 0.76 -30.83
C ALA A 146 -19.47 -0.42 -29.83
N ASP A 147 -18.98 -1.58 -30.29
CA ASP A 147 -18.69 -2.74 -29.43
C ASP A 147 -17.66 -2.45 -28.33
N ALA A 148 -16.59 -1.74 -28.67
CA ALA A 148 -15.62 -1.30 -27.67
C ALA A 148 -16.23 -0.35 -26.62
N ALA A 149 -17.13 0.55 -27.04
CA ALA A 149 -17.86 1.43 -26.13
C ALA A 149 -18.84 0.65 -25.22
N VAL A 150 -19.50 -0.40 -25.70
CA VAL A 150 -20.33 -1.30 -24.86
C VAL A 150 -19.48 -1.99 -23.80
N ARG A 151 -18.31 -2.53 -24.16
CA ARG A 151 -17.39 -3.14 -23.17
C ARG A 151 -16.98 -2.14 -22.09
N CYS A 152 -16.71 -0.90 -22.49
CA CYS A 152 -16.45 0.20 -21.57
C CYS A 152 -17.60 0.43 -20.59
N ALA A 153 -18.82 0.50 -21.11
CA ALA A 153 -20.03 0.67 -20.32
C ALA A 153 -20.21 -0.47 -19.30
N LYS A 154 -19.89 -1.71 -19.68
CA LYS A 154 -19.93 -2.87 -18.77
C LYS A 154 -18.84 -2.81 -17.69
N GLN A 155 -17.61 -2.41 -18.03
CA GLN A 155 -16.52 -2.25 -17.06
C GLN A 155 -16.82 -1.16 -16.03
N LEU A 156 -17.46 -0.07 -16.45
CA LEU A 156 -17.78 1.08 -15.62
C LEU A 156 -19.12 0.93 -14.86
N GLY A 157 -19.64 -0.29 -14.72
CA GLY A 157 -20.83 -0.57 -13.88
C GLY A 157 -22.12 -0.98 -14.61
N SER A 158 -22.07 -1.22 -15.93
CA SER A 158 -23.25 -1.57 -16.76
C SER A 158 -24.34 -0.47 -16.79
N ASN A 159 -25.47 -0.73 -17.46
CA ASN A 159 -26.65 0.15 -17.50
C ASN A 159 -26.37 1.63 -17.85
N GLN A 160 -25.53 1.88 -18.85
CA GLN A 160 -25.15 3.23 -19.26
C GLN A 160 -24.85 3.33 -20.76
N VAL A 161 -24.86 4.56 -21.28
CA VAL A 161 -24.49 4.89 -22.65
C VAL A 161 -23.05 5.41 -22.69
N ARG A 162 -22.25 4.95 -23.65
CA ARG A 162 -20.88 5.44 -23.88
C ARG A 162 -20.61 5.67 -25.36
N THR A 163 -19.91 6.75 -25.69
CA THR A 163 -19.43 7.11 -27.05
C THR A 163 -17.95 6.82 -27.22
N ASP A 164 -17.22 6.79 -26.10
CA ASP A 164 -15.79 6.62 -26.04
C ASP A 164 -15.40 5.66 -24.90
N CYS A 165 -14.25 5.06 -25.09
CA CYS A 165 -13.48 4.46 -24.03
C CYS A 165 -12.12 5.14 -24.11
N ALA A 166 -11.54 5.53 -22.97
CA ALA A 166 -10.14 5.90 -22.93
C ALA A 166 -9.34 4.68 -23.40
N ARG A 167 -9.08 4.61 -24.71
CA ARG A 167 -8.39 3.57 -25.48
C ARG A 167 -8.60 2.13 -24.95
N PRO A 168 -9.49 1.31 -25.56
CA PRO A 168 -9.58 -0.09 -25.19
C PRO A 168 -8.28 -0.82 -25.55
N PRO A 169 -7.75 -1.72 -24.69
CA PRO A 169 -6.70 -2.63 -25.11
C PRO A 169 -7.25 -3.52 -26.23
N ARG A 170 -6.43 -3.72 -27.24
CA ARG A 170 -6.70 -4.53 -28.43
C ARG A 170 -6.83 -6.00 -27.99
N GLU A 171 -8.05 -6.49 -27.74
CA GLU A 171 -8.25 -7.93 -27.49
C GLU A 171 -7.89 -8.73 -28.76
N LEU A 172 -6.93 -9.64 -28.61
CA LEU A 172 -6.37 -10.44 -29.70
C LEU A 172 -7.24 -11.69 -29.92
N PRO A 173 -7.36 -12.21 -31.16
CA PRO A 173 -8.08 -13.46 -31.41
C PRO A 173 -7.50 -14.64 -30.61
N PRO A 174 -8.32 -15.59 -30.11
CA PRO A 174 -7.83 -16.68 -29.26
C PRO A 174 -6.72 -17.53 -29.89
N LEU A 175 -6.82 -17.82 -31.19
CA LEU A 175 -5.80 -18.55 -31.95
C LEU A 175 -4.47 -17.78 -32.03
N MET A 176 -4.55 -16.46 -32.12
CA MET A 176 -3.39 -15.59 -32.16
C MET A 176 -2.72 -15.55 -30.78
N VAL A 177 -3.51 -15.43 -29.71
CA VAL A 177 -3.04 -15.52 -28.32
C VAL A 177 -2.36 -16.87 -28.07
N GLU A 178 -2.96 -17.98 -28.49
CA GLU A 178 -2.35 -19.31 -28.34
C GLU A 178 -0.99 -19.40 -29.05
N THR A 179 -0.92 -18.93 -30.31
CA THR A 179 0.31 -18.93 -31.09
C THR A 179 1.38 -18.09 -30.40
N MET A 180 1.02 -16.89 -29.96
CA MET A 180 1.92 -15.99 -29.25
C MET A 180 2.36 -16.56 -27.90
N LEU A 181 1.48 -17.26 -27.18
CA LEU A 181 1.80 -17.89 -25.89
C LEU A 181 2.81 -19.04 -26.07
N ARG A 182 2.72 -19.80 -27.17
CA ARG A 182 3.75 -20.79 -27.54
C ARG A 182 5.12 -20.15 -27.77
N HIS A 183 5.16 -18.96 -28.37
CA HIS A 183 6.41 -18.20 -28.52
C HIS A 183 6.90 -17.64 -27.18
N ALA A 184 6.00 -17.11 -26.35
CA ALA A 184 6.31 -16.55 -25.04
C ALA A 184 6.99 -17.57 -24.11
N LEU A 185 6.51 -18.82 -24.11
CA LEU A 185 7.13 -19.93 -23.38
C LEU A 185 8.57 -20.22 -23.83
N ARG A 186 8.87 -20.08 -25.13
CA ARG A 186 10.22 -20.29 -25.67
C ARG A 186 11.14 -19.10 -25.39
N ASN A 187 10.61 -17.90 -25.41
CA ASN A 187 11.36 -16.65 -25.27
C ASN A 187 11.51 -16.18 -23.81
N ARG A 188 10.84 -16.84 -22.85
CA ARG A 188 10.75 -16.42 -21.44
C ARG A 188 10.07 -15.05 -21.24
N ASP A 189 9.01 -14.80 -22.02
CA ASP A 189 8.22 -13.55 -21.95
C ASP A 189 7.20 -13.55 -20.78
N LEU A 190 7.11 -14.65 -20.03
CA LEU A 190 6.27 -14.79 -18.84
C LEU A 190 7.04 -14.33 -17.59
N GLN A 191 6.40 -13.46 -16.82
CA GLN A 191 6.92 -12.92 -15.57
C GLN A 191 6.02 -13.32 -14.41
N ILE A 192 6.57 -13.34 -13.20
CA ILE A 192 5.84 -13.67 -11.98
C ILE A 192 5.86 -12.44 -11.10
N TYR A 193 4.66 -12.00 -10.71
CA TYR A 193 4.45 -10.92 -9.77
C TYR A 193 3.98 -11.52 -8.45
N TYR A 194 4.28 -10.85 -7.35
CA TYR A 194 3.99 -11.32 -6.00
C TYR A 194 3.07 -10.33 -5.32
N GLN A 195 1.96 -10.82 -4.78
CA GLN A 195 1.04 -10.04 -3.96
C GLN A 195 1.19 -10.42 -2.49
N PRO A 196 1.35 -9.46 -1.56
CA PRO A 196 1.56 -9.77 -0.15
C PRO A 196 0.31 -10.33 0.52
N LYS A 197 0.50 -11.33 1.39
CA LYS A 197 -0.50 -11.85 2.34
C LYS A 197 -0.15 -11.36 3.74
N VAL A 198 -1.08 -10.69 4.41
CA VAL A 198 -0.86 -10.04 5.71
C VAL A 198 -1.62 -10.78 6.80
N HIS A 199 -0.97 -11.03 7.94
CA HIS A 199 -1.63 -11.60 9.10
C HIS A 199 -2.55 -10.55 9.75
N ALA A 200 -3.84 -10.86 9.87
CA ALA A 200 -4.89 -9.88 10.24
C ALA A 200 -4.65 -9.23 11.61
N LYS A 201 -4.07 -9.97 12.57
CA LYS A 201 -3.77 -9.47 13.92
C LYS A 201 -2.46 -8.68 14.05
N SER A 202 -1.34 -9.22 13.55
CA SER A 202 -0.02 -8.61 13.72
C SER A 202 0.28 -7.56 12.65
N MET A 203 -0.51 -7.50 11.57
CA MET A 203 -0.30 -6.62 10.41
C MET A 203 1.03 -6.85 9.69
N GLN A 204 1.60 -8.05 9.87
CA GLN A 204 2.87 -8.43 9.26
C GLN A 204 2.63 -9.22 7.99
N VAL A 205 3.50 -9.06 7.00
CA VAL A 205 3.43 -9.88 5.79
C VAL A 205 3.97 -11.28 6.13
N VAL A 206 3.15 -12.30 5.88
CA VAL A 206 3.43 -13.71 6.23
C VAL A 206 3.61 -14.61 5.02
N GLY A 207 3.20 -14.12 3.84
CA GLY A 207 3.32 -14.86 2.61
C GLY A 207 3.15 -13.98 1.38
N ALA A 208 3.29 -14.60 0.22
CA ALA A 208 3.14 -13.95 -1.07
C ALA A 208 2.43 -14.89 -2.04
N GLU A 209 1.40 -14.41 -2.73
CA GLU A 209 0.82 -15.15 -3.84
C GLU A 209 1.56 -14.83 -5.13
N ALA A 210 2.01 -15.86 -5.84
CA ALA A 210 2.65 -15.75 -7.13
C ALA A 210 1.60 -15.72 -8.25
N LEU A 211 1.59 -14.62 -8.98
CA LEU A 211 0.64 -14.33 -10.05
C LEU A 211 1.37 -14.20 -11.38
N CYS A 212 1.05 -15.09 -12.32
CA CYS A 212 1.63 -15.06 -13.65
C CYS A 212 1.19 -13.79 -14.41
N ARG A 213 2.14 -13.16 -15.11
CA ARG A 213 1.96 -11.98 -15.96
C ARG A 213 2.63 -12.24 -17.30
N TRP A 214 2.02 -11.79 -18.36
CA TRP A 214 2.59 -11.94 -19.70
C TRP A 214 2.90 -10.57 -20.28
N ARG A 215 4.18 -10.28 -20.47
CA ARG A 215 4.64 -9.02 -21.05
C ARG A 215 5.06 -9.27 -22.49
N HIS A 216 4.21 -8.88 -23.43
CA HIS A 216 4.49 -9.05 -24.85
C HIS A 216 5.33 -7.86 -25.38
N PRO A 217 6.42 -8.10 -26.13
CA PRO A 217 7.31 -7.02 -26.61
C PRO A 217 6.60 -5.91 -27.39
N GLU A 218 5.60 -6.27 -28.21
CA GLU A 218 4.88 -5.31 -29.07
C GLU A 218 3.53 -4.85 -28.50
N LEU A 219 2.93 -5.63 -27.60
CA LEU A 219 1.55 -5.40 -27.14
C LEU A 219 1.47 -4.93 -25.68
N GLY A 220 2.61 -4.91 -24.98
CA GLY A 220 2.66 -4.57 -23.57
C GLY A 220 2.13 -5.70 -22.69
N ASP A 221 1.59 -5.33 -21.53
CA ASP A 221 1.11 -6.29 -20.54
C ASP A 221 -0.24 -6.89 -20.96
N ILE A 222 -0.25 -8.21 -21.16
CA ILE A 222 -1.45 -8.99 -21.47
C ILE A 222 -2.01 -9.52 -20.15
N PRO A 223 -3.26 -9.20 -19.81
CA PRO A 223 -3.82 -9.56 -18.52
C PRO A 223 -4.11 -11.07 -18.42
N PRO A 224 -4.04 -11.68 -17.22
CA PRO A 224 -4.24 -13.12 -17.01
C PRO A 224 -5.56 -13.66 -17.58
N HIS A 225 -6.65 -12.92 -17.42
CA HIS A 225 -7.97 -13.32 -17.92
C HIS A 225 -8.03 -13.44 -19.46
N ALA A 226 -7.09 -12.82 -20.19
CA ALA A 226 -7.04 -12.89 -21.64
C ALA A 226 -6.29 -14.13 -22.16
N PHE A 227 -5.37 -14.73 -21.38
CA PHE A 227 -4.54 -15.85 -21.88
C PHE A 227 -4.69 -17.15 -21.08
N ILE A 228 -5.01 -17.12 -19.79
CA ILE A 228 -5.15 -18.34 -18.96
C ILE A 228 -6.26 -19.28 -19.51
N PRO A 229 -7.48 -18.81 -19.85
CA PRO A 229 -8.51 -19.69 -20.40
C PRO A 229 -8.12 -20.35 -21.72
N ILE A 230 -7.27 -19.66 -22.50
CA ILE A 230 -6.74 -20.18 -23.77
C ILE A 230 -5.65 -21.21 -23.48
N ALA A 231 -4.78 -20.95 -22.51
CA ALA A 231 -3.78 -21.93 -22.07
C ALA A 231 -4.42 -23.23 -21.58
N GLU A 232 -5.49 -23.11 -20.79
CA GLU A 232 -6.25 -24.26 -20.28
C GLU A 232 -6.93 -25.05 -21.38
N SER A 233 -7.50 -24.39 -22.41
CA SER A 233 -8.15 -25.11 -23.51
C SER A 233 -7.17 -25.78 -24.48
N SER A 234 -5.93 -25.29 -24.57
CA SER A 234 -4.90 -25.69 -25.56
C SER A 234 -3.76 -26.58 -25.02
N ASP A 235 -3.88 -27.13 -23.81
CA ASP A 235 -2.84 -27.88 -23.08
C ASP A 235 -1.55 -27.10 -22.78
N LEU A 236 -1.46 -25.83 -23.18
CA LEU A 236 -0.35 -24.94 -22.86
C LEU A 236 -0.26 -24.59 -21.38
N ILE A 237 -1.33 -24.85 -20.62
CA ILE A 237 -1.31 -24.64 -19.17
C ILE A 237 -0.32 -25.56 -18.46
N LEU A 238 -0.09 -26.78 -18.94
CA LEU A 238 0.85 -27.72 -18.31
C LEU A 238 2.30 -27.19 -18.29
N PRO A 239 2.89 -26.77 -19.43
CA PRO A 239 4.23 -26.18 -19.42
C PRO A 239 4.28 -24.82 -18.71
N ILE A 240 3.17 -24.07 -18.62
CA ILE A 240 3.10 -22.82 -17.86
C ILE A 240 3.14 -23.11 -16.35
N ASP A 241 2.32 -24.03 -15.87
CA ASP A 241 2.27 -24.42 -14.46
C ASP A 241 3.62 -24.98 -14.01
N GLU A 242 4.28 -25.80 -14.84
CA GLU A 242 5.64 -26.26 -14.57
C GLU A 242 6.65 -25.10 -14.48
N TYR A 243 6.63 -24.17 -15.44
CA TYR A 243 7.49 -23.00 -15.42
C TYR A 243 7.27 -22.14 -14.18
N VAL A 244 6.01 -21.83 -13.85
CA VAL A 244 5.62 -21.02 -12.70
C VAL A 244 6.06 -21.70 -11.41
N LEU A 245 5.80 -23.00 -11.26
CA LEU A 245 6.19 -23.77 -10.08
C LEU A 245 7.70 -23.71 -9.85
N ARG A 246 8.52 -23.99 -10.88
CA ARG A 246 9.97 -23.95 -10.78
C ARG A 246 10.48 -22.56 -10.43
N ALA A 247 10.00 -21.52 -11.12
CA ALA A 247 10.40 -20.14 -10.89
C ALA A 247 9.99 -19.64 -9.50
N VAL A 248 8.85 -20.06 -8.97
CA VAL A 248 8.45 -19.72 -7.60
C VAL A 248 9.31 -20.46 -6.57
N CYS A 249 9.60 -21.73 -6.78
CA CYS A 249 10.53 -22.47 -5.93
C CYS A 249 11.92 -21.81 -5.90
N GLU A 250 12.45 -21.41 -7.06
CA GLU A 250 13.71 -20.67 -7.19
C GLU A 250 13.67 -19.32 -6.46
N GLN A 251 12.59 -18.54 -6.65
CA GLN A 251 12.43 -17.24 -6.01
C GLN A 251 12.27 -17.36 -4.49
N GLY A 252 11.46 -18.31 -4.02
CA GLY A 252 11.30 -18.59 -2.59
C GLY A 252 12.62 -19.04 -1.96
N SER A 253 13.41 -19.85 -2.67
CA SER A 253 14.75 -20.24 -2.23
C SER A 253 15.72 -19.05 -2.21
N SER A 254 15.60 -18.14 -3.17
CA SER A 254 16.36 -16.89 -3.20
C SER A 254 16.05 -16.01 -1.98
N TRP A 255 14.76 -15.84 -1.66
CA TRP A 255 14.33 -15.13 -0.45
C TRP A 255 14.82 -15.82 0.82
N LEU A 256 14.75 -17.16 0.87
CA LEU A 256 15.27 -17.93 2.00
C LEU A 256 16.78 -17.72 2.21
N ARG A 257 17.57 -17.69 1.12
CA ARG A 257 19.01 -17.39 1.18
C ARG A 257 19.29 -15.95 1.62
N GLN A 258 18.43 -15.01 1.25
CA GLN A 258 18.50 -13.61 1.70
C GLN A 258 18.08 -13.43 3.16
N GLY A 259 17.55 -14.47 3.82
CA GLY A 259 17.11 -14.41 5.22
C GLY A 259 15.59 -14.44 5.41
N TYR A 260 14.83 -14.23 4.34
CA TYR A 260 13.37 -14.11 4.38
C TYR A 260 12.68 -15.48 4.23
N ARG A 261 11.99 -15.91 5.28
CA ARG A 261 11.14 -17.12 5.25
C ARG A 261 9.72 -16.76 4.82
N VAL A 262 9.53 -16.49 3.52
CA VAL A 262 8.24 -16.14 2.95
C VAL A 262 7.52 -17.39 2.46
N ARG A 263 6.28 -17.60 2.89
CA ARG A 263 5.42 -18.63 2.29
C ARG A 263 4.95 -18.16 0.91
N THR A 264 5.37 -18.83 -0.15
CA THR A 264 4.97 -18.54 -1.52
C THR A 264 3.86 -19.44 -1.97
N SER A 265 2.72 -18.86 -2.32
CA SER A 265 1.56 -19.59 -2.82
C SER A 265 1.50 -19.57 -4.35
N VAL A 266 1.16 -20.70 -4.96
CA VAL A 266 1.04 -20.88 -6.42
C VAL A 266 -0.28 -21.51 -6.76
N ASN A 267 -1.01 -20.89 -7.68
CA ASN A 267 -2.20 -21.46 -8.30
C ASN A 267 -1.84 -22.61 -9.23
N ILE A 268 -2.55 -23.74 -9.09
CA ILE A 268 -2.36 -24.93 -9.93
C ILE A 268 -3.64 -25.18 -10.73
N SER A 269 -3.50 -25.33 -12.05
CA SER A 269 -4.64 -25.63 -12.91
C SER A 269 -5.22 -27.02 -12.65
N SER A 270 -6.51 -27.20 -12.95
CA SER A 270 -7.17 -28.49 -12.80
C SER A 270 -6.49 -29.58 -13.64
N ARG A 271 -5.98 -29.21 -14.83
CA ARG A 271 -5.28 -30.16 -15.72
C ARG A 271 -3.97 -30.64 -15.13
N GLN A 272 -3.18 -29.75 -14.51
CA GLN A 272 -1.91 -30.11 -13.88
C GLN A 272 -2.14 -30.94 -12.62
N PHE A 273 -3.09 -30.53 -11.76
CA PHE A 273 -3.40 -31.25 -10.52
C PHE A 273 -3.81 -32.70 -10.76
N LEU A 274 -4.58 -32.95 -11.83
CA LEU A 274 -5.03 -34.30 -12.17
C LEU A 274 -3.93 -35.17 -12.81
N GLN A 275 -2.74 -34.63 -13.14
CA GLN A 275 -1.65 -35.45 -13.68
C GLN A 275 -1.11 -36.40 -12.59
N PRO A 276 -0.99 -37.72 -12.87
CA PRO A 276 -0.39 -38.66 -11.93
C PRO A 276 1.07 -38.33 -11.57
N SER A 277 1.76 -37.60 -12.44
CA SER A 277 3.16 -37.18 -12.28
C SER A 277 3.33 -35.88 -11.49
N PHE A 278 2.24 -35.22 -11.07
CA PHE A 278 2.31 -33.90 -10.44
C PHE A 278 3.09 -33.91 -9.10
N PRO A 279 2.87 -34.86 -8.17
CA PRO A 279 3.68 -34.93 -6.95
C PRO A 279 5.18 -35.08 -7.24
N GLN A 280 5.56 -35.86 -8.25
CA GLN A 280 6.96 -36.01 -8.67
C GLN A 280 7.53 -34.70 -9.22
N LEU A 281 6.74 -33.95 -9.98
CA LEU A 281 7.13 -32.63 -10.48
C LEU A 281 7.42 -31.65 -9.33
N VAL A 282 6.53 -31.60 -8.32
CA VAL A 282 6.72 -30.77 -7.12
C VAL A 282 8.00 -31.16 -6.37
N GLN A 283 8.20 -32.46 -6.16
CA GLN A 283 9.41 -32.97 -5.52
C GLN A 283 10.68 -32.58 -6.27
N GLN A 284 10.65 -32.65 -7.60
CA GLN A 284 11.79 -32.27 -8.44
C GLN A 284 12.07 -30.76 -8.37
N ALA A 285 11.04 -29.91 -8.47
CA ALA A 285 11.20 -28.45 -8.39
C ALA A 285 11.76 -28.00 -7.02
N LEU A 286 11.32 -28.63 -5.93
CA LEU A 286 11.86 -28.38 -4.58
C LEU A 286 13.31 -28.86 -4.46
N ALA A 287 13.64 -30.03 -5.00
CA ALA A 287 15.00 -30.56 -4.96
C ALA A 287 15.99 -29.70 -5.76
N GLU A 288 15.60 -29.20 -6.93
CA GLU A 288 16.43 -28.33 -7.77
C GLU A 288 16.66 -26.95 -7.15
N SER A 289 15.63 -26.36 -6.54
CA SER A 289 15.71 -25.03 -5.92
C SER A 289 16.32 -25.04 -4.53
N GLY A 290 16.25 -26.16 -3.80
CA GLY A 290 16.62 -26.25 -2.38
C GLY A 290 15.66 -25.51 -1.44
N LEU A 291 14.45 -25.17 -1.91
CA LEU A 291 13.43 -24.54 -1.08
C LEU A 291 12.92 -25.53 -0.01
N ASP A 292 12.76 -25.05 1.21
CA ASP A 292 12.06 -25.77 2.27
C ASP A 292 10.61 -26.04 1.83
N PRO A 293 10.15 -27.31 1.72
CA PRO A 293 8.81 -27.65 1.25
C PRO A 293 7.70 -26.91 2.02
N SER A 294 7.90 -26.62 3.31
CA SER A 294 6.91 -25.94 4.14
C SER A 294 6.63 -24.49 3.74
N LEU A 295 7.51 -23.89 2.94
CA LEU A 295 7.37 -22.53 2.41
C LEU A 295 6.65 -22.48 1.05
N LEU A 296 6.42 -23.62 0.41
CA LEU A 296 5.61 -23.71 -0.80
C LEU A 296 4.16 -24.05 -0.44
N GLU A 297 3.22 -23.23 -0.89
CA GLU A 297 1.78 -23.47 -0.74
C GLU A 297 1.14 -23.64 -2.12
N LEU A 298 0.48 -24.77 -2.35
CA LEU A 298 -0.23 -25.05 -3.60
C LEU A 298 -1.70 -24.70 -3.44
N GLU A 299 -2.21 -23.83 -4.31
CA GLU A 299 -3.59 -23.39 -4.31
C GLU A 299 -4.36 -24.13 -5.40
N ILE A 300 -5.46 -24.78 -5.02
CA ILE A 300 -6.35 -25.48 -5.94
C ILE A 300 -7.77 -25.01 -5.75
N THR A 301 -8.52 -24.82 -6.84
CA THR A 301 -9.92 -24.40 -6.74
C THR A 301 -10.78 -25.51 -6.16
N GLU A 302 -11.83 -25.14 -5.41
CA GLU A 302 -12.81 -26.09 -4.87
C GLU A 302 -13.36 -27.04 -5.94
N ARG A 303 -13.70 -26.50 -7.13
CA ARG A 303 -14.22 -27.27 -8.26
C ARG A 303 -13.24 -28.33 -8.73
N THR A 304 -11.94 -28.04 -8.71
CA THR A 304 -10.88 -29.00 -9.08
C THR A 304 -10.85 -30.17 -8.11
N ALA A 305 -10.88 -29.88 -6.81
CA ALA A 305 -10.85 -30.91 -5.78
C ALA A 305 -12.11 -31.80 -5.79
N MET A 306 -13.26 -31.23 -6.15
CA MET A 306 -14.55 -31.94 -6.18
C MET A 306 -14.81 -32.74 -7.46
N TYR A 307 -13.98 -32.57 -8.50
CA TYR A 307 -14.17 -33.29 -9.76
C TYR A 307 -13.97 -34.81 -9.61
N ASP A 308 -12.94 -35.22 -8.87
CA ASP A 308 -12.63 -36.62 -8.55
C ASP A 308 -12.04 -36.69 -7.14
N VAL A 309 -12.92 -36.91 -6.15
CA VAL A 309 -12.59 -36.80 -4.71
C VAL A 309 -11.56 -37.85 -4.29
N GLU A 310 -11.71 -39.11 -4.70
CA GLU A 310 -10.79 -40.19 -4.29
C GLU A 310 -9.38 -39.93 -4.82
N ARG A 311 -9.28 -39.52 -6.09
CA ARG A 311 -8.01 -39.16 -6.70
C ARG A 311 -7.41 -37.91 -6.07
N ALA A 312 -8.24 -36.89 -5.80
CA ALA A 312 -7.79 -35.68 -5.13
C ALA A 312 -7.21 -36.00 -3.75
N VAL A 313 -7.90 -36.78 -2.92
CA VAL A 313 -7.39 -37.22 -1.60
C VAL A 313 -6.04 -37.92 -1.74
N HIS A 314 -5.89 -38.81 -2.73
CA HIS A 314 -4.62 -39.51 -2.97
C HIS A 314 -3.47 -38.54 -3.29
N ILE A 315 -3.68 -37.65 -4.25
CA ILE A 315 -2.66 -36.66 -4.68
C ILE A 315 -2.33 -35.69 -3.54
N LEU A 316 -3.35 -35.16 -2.86
CA LEU A 316 -3.18 -34.26 -1.72
C LEU A 316 -2.40 -34.92 -0.57
N THR A 317 -2.63 -36.21 -0.32
CA THR A 317 -1.88 -36.96 0.70
C THR A 317 -0.40 -37.09 0.31
N GLN A 318 -0.11 -37.37 -0.96
CA GLN A 318 1.27 -37.42 -1.45
C GLN A 318 1.98 -36.07 -1.36
N LEU A 319 1.30 -34.98 -1.75
CA LEU A 319 1.84 -33.62 -1.61
C LEU A 319 2.11 -33.26 -0.15
N ARG A 320 1.21 -33.63 0.76
CA ARG A 320 1.43 -33.44 2.20
C ARG A 320 2.62 -34.25 2.73
N GLN A 321 2.86 -35.45 2.21
CA GLN A 321 4.03 -36.25 2.57
C GLN A 321 5.35 -35.63 2.07
N ILE A 322 5.32 -34.90 0.95
CA ILE A 322 6.47 -34.10 0.47
C ILE A 322 6.75 -32.92 1.43
N GLY A 323 5.75 -32.47 2.18
CA GLY A 323 5.87 -31.41 3.18
C GLY A 323 5.39 -30.05 2.70
N VAL A 324 4.75 -29.97 1.53
CA VAL A 324 4.15 -28.72 1.02
C VAL A 324 2.84 -28.38 1.70
N ARG A 325 2.53 -27.10 1.76
CA ARG A 325 1.22 -26.61 2.21
C ARG A 325 0.23 -26.62 1.05
N ILE A 326 -1.05 -26.71 1.40
CA ILE A 326 -2.13 -26.84 0.42
C ILE A 326 -3.28 -25.95 0.86
N ALA A 327 -3.74 -25.10 -0.06
CA ALA A 327 -4.87 -24.22 0.11
C ALA A 327 -6.00 -24.59 -0.86
N ILE A 328 -7.25 -24.46 -0.40
CA ILE A 328 -8.42 -24.50 -1.27
C ILE A 328 -8.82 -23.07 -1.60
N ASP A 329 -8.92 -22.77 -2.90
CA ASP A 329 -9.30 -21.48 -3.44
C ASP A 329 -10.74 -21.44 -3.95
N ASP A 330 -11.27 -20.24 -4.13
CA ASP A 330 -12.65 -19.94 -4.57
C ASP A 330 -13.75 -20.58 -3.70
N PHE A 331 -13.50 -20.76 -2.39
CA PHE A 331 -14.42 -21.49 -1.53
C PHE A 331 -15.74 -20.72 -1.34
N GLY A 332 -16.87 -21.40 -1.60
CA GLY A 332 -18.21 -20.87 -1.37
C GLY A 332 -18.97 -20.40 -2.62
N VAL A 333 -18.31 -20.35 -3.79
CA VAL A 333 -18.94 -19.96 -5.07
C VAL A 333 -19.76 -21.12 -5.70
N GLY A 334 -19.68 -22.33 -5.14
CA GLY A 334 -20.39 -23.54 -5.60
C GLY A 334 -21.12 -24.34 -4.50
N TYR A 335 -21.69 -25.49 -4.86
CA TYR A 335 -22.33 -26.41 -3.91
C TYR A 335 -21.27 -27.26 -3.18
N SER A 336 -20.75 -26.75 -2.06
CA SER A 336 -19.79 -27.48 -1.23
C SER A 336 -20.45 -28.60 -0.43
N SER A 337 -19.97 -29.84 -0.56
CA SER A 337 -20.28 -30.89 0.40
C SER A 337 -19.23 -30.86 1.51
N LEU A 338 -19.63 -30.28 2.65
CA LEU A 338 -18.87 -30.24 3.91
C LEU A 338 -18.20 -31.58 4.27
N ASN A 339 -18.84 -32.68 3.90
CA ASN A 339 -18.37 -34.04 4.19
C ASN A 339 -17.06 -34.39 3.45
N TYR A 340 -16.80 -33.79 2.28
CA TYR A 340 -15.55 -34.00 1.54
C TYR A 340 -14.43 -33.08 1.99
N LEU A 341 -14.76 -31.85 2.42
CA LEU A 341 -13.77 -30.94 2.99
C LEU A 341 -13.09 -31.55 4.22
N MET A 342 -13.82 -32.31 5.06
CA MET A 342 -13.26 -33.04 6.20
C MET A 342 -12.26 -34.14 5.81
N GLN A 343 -12.31 -34.63 4.58
CA GLN A 343 -11.43 -35.71 4.09
C GLN A 343 -10.16 -35.17 3.44
N PHE A 344 -10.15 -33.91 3.01
CA PHE A 344 -9.01 -33.32 2.33
C PHE A 344 -7.91 -32.92 3.31
N PRO A 345 -6.65 -33.36 3.10
CA PRO A 345 -5.54 -33.04 3.99
C PRO A 345 -4.97 -31.64 3.68
N VAL A 346 -5.82 -30.62 3.74
CA VAL A 346 -5.49 -29.22 3.43
C VAL A 346 -5.15 -28.43 4.69
N HIS A 347 -4.49 -27.27 4.51
CA HIS A 347 -4.03 -26.42 5.60
C HIS A 347 -4.78 -25.09 5.65
N THR A 348 -5.19 -24.60 4.48
CA THR A 348 -5.65 -23.23 4.29
C THR A 348 -6.93 -23.22 3.46
N LEU A 349 -7.86 -22.33 3.78
CA LEU A 349 -9.08 -22.07 3.03
C LEU A 349 -9.13 -20.59 2.66
N LYS A 350 -9.27 -20.30 1.37
CA LYS A 350 -9.32 -18.93 0.84
C LYS A 350 -10.77 -18.53 0.55
N ILE A 351 -11.19 -17.38 1.05
CA ILE A 351 -12.52 -16.79 0.82
C ILE A 351 -12.43 -15.89 -0.41
N ASP A 352 -13.21 -16.23 -1.45
CA ASP A 352 -13.23 -15.47 -2.71
C ASP A 352 -13.64 -14.00 -2.53
N ARG A 353 -13.08 -13.15 -3.38
CA ARG A 353 -13.33 -11.69 -3.37
C ARG A 353 -14.81 -11.33 -3.51
N SER A 354 -15.64 -12.16 -4.15
CA SER A 354 -17.05 -11.85 -4.34
C SER A 354 -17.81 -11.75 -3.01
N PHE A 355 -17.34 -12.43 -1.97
CA PHE A 355 -17.89 -12.33 -0.62
C PHE A 355 -17.38 -11.09 0.11
N THR A 356 -16.08 -10.78 0.03
CA THR A 356 -15.49 -9.63 0.72
C THR A 356 -15.96 -8.29 0.15
N ALA A 357 -16.19 -8.23 -1.18
CA ALA A 357 -16.76 -7.06 -1.85
C ALA A 357 -18.15 -6.67 -1.30
N GLY A 358 -18.96 -7.63 -0.84
CA GLY A 358 -20.31 -7.38 -0.33
C GLY A 358 -20.38 -6.89 1.12
N ILE A 359 -19.27 -6.81 1.85
CA ILE A 359 -19.23 -6.36 3.26
C ILE A 359 -19.77 -4.92 3.43
N GLN A 360 -19.64 -4.07 2.40
CA GLN A 360 -20.08 -2.66 2.47
C GLN A 360 -21.52 -2.41 2.03
N SER A 361 -22.15 -3.34 1.30
CA SER A 361 -23.35 -3.05 0.51
C SER A 361 -24.58 -3.91 0.81
N ALA A 362 -24.52 -4.91 1.70
CA ALA A 362 -25.72 -5.65 2.11
C ALA A 362 -25.60 -6.32 3.49
N VAL A 363 -26.66 -6.20 4.30
CA VAL A 363 -26.89 -6.92 5.58
C VAL A 363 -26.84 -8.47 5.42
N ASN A 364 -26.88 -8.99 4.19
CA ASN A 364 -27.07 -10.41 3.91
C ASN A 364 -25.78 -11.24 3.70
N GLN A 365 -24.61 -10.66 3.44
CA GLN A 365 -23.38 -11.44 3.18
C GLN A 365 -22.44 -11.58 4.38
N THR A 366 -22.52 -10.64 5.34
CA THR A 366 -21.80 -10.66 6.61
C THR A 366 -21.95 -11.97 7.41
N PRO A 367 -23.16 -12.58 7.52
CA PRO A 367 -23.34 -13.83 8.26
C PRO A 367 -22.66 -15.03 7.59
N ILE A 368 -22.58 -15.04 6.26
CA ILE A 368 -21.99 -16.15 5.48
C ILE A 368 -20.47 -16.18 5.69
N ILE A 369 -19.80 -15.03 5.61
CA ILE A 369 -18.36 -14.92 5.85
C ILE A 369 -18.01 -15.37 7.27
N GLY A 370 -18.77 -14.91 8.27
CA GLY A 370 -18.58 -15.33 9.66
C GLY A 370 -18.79 -16.85 9.86
N ALA A 371 -19.76 -17.44 9.15
CA ALA A 371 -20.00 -18.89 9.17
C ALA A 371 -18.85 -19.68 8.52
N ILE A 372 -18.32 -19.22 7.37
CA ILE A 372 -17.18 -19.84 6.69
C ILE A 372 -15.93 -19.80 7.58
N ILE A 373 -15.62 -18.65 8.19
CA ILE A 373 -14.48 -18.50 9.11
C ILE A 373 -14.63 -19.45 10.31
N SER A 374 -15.84 -19.54 10.87
CA SER A 374 -16.12 -20.42 12.02
C SER A 374 -15.95 -21.90 11.65
N LEU A 375 -16.47 -22.30 10.49
CA LEU A 375 -16.34 -23.65 9.95
C LEU A 375 -14.87 -24.05 9.76
N ALA A 376 -14.10 -23.22 9.06
CA ALA A 376 -12.70 -23.50 8.79
C ALA A 376 -11.90 -23.71 10.08
N LYS A 377 -12.18 -22.90 11.11
CA LYS A 377 -11.57 -23.05 12.43
C LYS A 377 -11.96 -24.33 13.16
N SER A 378 -13.23 -24.73 13.07
CA SER A 378 -13.67 -26.03 13.61
C SER A 378 -12.95 -27.21 12.95
N LEU A 379 -12.47 -27.03 11.72
CA LEU A 379 -11.66 -28.01 10.98
C LEU A 379 -10.15 -27.82 11.16
N ASN A 380 -9.71 -26.92 12.04
CA ASN A 380 -8.29 -26.53 12.23
C ASN A 380 -7.60 -26.06 10.94
N LEU A 381 -8.35 -25.39 10.05
CA LEU A 381 -7.83 -24.76 8.85
C LEU A 381 -7.56 -23.27 9.10
N SER A 382 -6.49 -22.75 8.49
CA SER A 382 -6.22 -21.31 8.44
C SER A 382 -7.09 -20.66 7.37
N VAL A 383 -7.56 -19.43 7.61
CA VAL A 383 -8.43 -18.70 6.68
C VAL A 383 -7.72 -17.49 6.10
N VAL A 384 -7.73 -17.39 4.77
CA VAL A 384 -7.26 -16.23 4.02
C VAL A 384 -8.47 -15.55 3.39
N ALA A 385 -8.64 -14.24 3.58
CA ALA A 385 -9.68 -13.47 2.88
C ALA A 385 -9.09 -12.64 1.74
N GLU A 386 -9.63 -12.80 0.54
CA GLU A 386 -9.14 -12.11 -0.66
C GLU A 386 -9.93 -10.86 -1.00
N GLY A 387 -9.35 -9.97 -1.81
CA GLY A 387 -10.04 -8.80 -2.34
C GLY A 387 -10.39 -7.73 -1.30
N VAL A 388 -9.58 -7.61 -0.24
CA VAL A 388 -9.76 -6.54 0.76
C VAL A 388 -9.21 -5.22 0.24
N GLU A 389 -10.10 -4.26 0.03
CA GLU A 389 -9.82 -2.96 -0.58
C GLU A 389 -10.04 -1.80 0.41
N THR A 390 -10.83 -1.99 1.46
CA THR A 390 -11.17 -0.92 2.42
C THR A 390 -10.88 -1.30 3.88
N VAL A 391 -10.60 -0.28 4.71
CA VAL A 391 -10.35 -0.47 6.15
C VAL A 391 -11.56 -1.11 6.85
N GLN A 392 -12.78 -0.81 6.40
CA GLN A 392 -14.01 -1.40 6.95
C GLN A 392 -14.10 -2.91 6.70
N GLN A 393 -13.73 -3.37 5.50
CA GLN A 393 -13.64 -4.81 5.19
C GLN A 393 -12.59 -5.48 6.08
N PHE A 394 -11.44 -4.83 6.26
CA PHE A 394 -10.37 -5.30 7.13
C PHE A 394 -10.82 -5.41 8.59
N ASP A 395 -11.42 -4.37 9.16
CA ASP A 395 -11.89 -4.37 10.56
C ASP A 395 -12.90 -5.50 10.80
N PHE A 396 -13.86 -5.67 9.89
CA PHE A 396 -14.84 -6.76 9.98
C PHE A 396 -14.18 -8.16 9.96
N LEU A 397 -13.23 -8.38 9.06
CA LEU A 397 -12.52 -9.65 8.94
C LEU A 397 -11.64 -9.92 10.17
N ARG A 398 -10.96 -8.89 10.68
CA ARG A 398 -10.16 -8.96 11.92
C ARG A 398 -11.04 -9.30 13.12
N ASP A 399 -12.21 -8.66 13.25
CA ASP A 399 -13.15 -8.90 14.36
C ASP A 399 -13.80 -10.28 14.26
N SER A 400 -14.05 -10.75 13.04
CA SER A 400 -14.45 -12.13 12.74
C SER A 400 -13.33 -13.15 12.95
N LYS A 401 -12.13 -12.67 13.35
CA LYS A 401 -10.92 -13.43 13.65
C LYS A 401 -10.36 -14.16 12.40
N CYS A 402 -10.48 -13.60 11.21
CA CYS A 402 -9.76 -14.12 10.03
C CYS A 402 -8.25 -14.16 10.32
N ASP A 403 -7.52 -15.16 9.81
CA ASP A 403 -6.09 -15.33 10.14
C ASP A 403 -5.21 -14.45 9.25
N GLU A 404 -5.45 -14.52 7.94
CA GLU A 404 -4.67 -13.82 6.92
C GLU A 404 -5.59 -13.07 5.94
N ILE A 405 -5.09 -11.97 5.38
CA ILE A 405 -5.85 -11.08 4.50
C ILE A 405 -4.98 -10.66 3.32
N GLN A 406 -5.59 -10.57 2.14
CA GLN A 406 -4.96 -10.16 0.90
C GLN A 406 -5.88 -9.22 0.11
N GLY A 407 -5.30 -8.17 -0.47
CA GLY A 407 -6.03 -7.25 -1.34
C GLY A 407 -5.31 -5.91 -1.54
N TYR A 408 -5.91 -5.02 -2.33
CA TYR A 408 -5.30 -3.74 -2.70
C TYR A 408 -5.12 -2.76 -1.54
N LEU A 409 -5.80 -2.98 -0.40
CA LEU A 409 -5.53 -2.23 0.82
C LEU A 409 -4.07 -2.39 1.30
N PHE A 410 -3.46 -3.56 1.04
CA PHE A 410 -2.11 -3.91 1.53
C PHE A 410 -1.05 -3.88 0.43
N GLY A 411 -1.45 -3.91 -0.83
CA GLY A 411 -0.54 -3.82 -1.96
C GLY A 411 -1.09 -4.48 -3.22
N ALA A 412 -0.79 -3.86 -4.36
CA ALA A 412 -0.98 -4.50 -5.66
C ALA A 412 0.10 -5.58 -5.89
N PRO A 413 -0.13 -6.54 -6.81
CA PRO A 413 0.92 -7.45 -7.25
C PRO A 413 2.11 -6.68 -7.83
N VAL A 414 3.32 -6.98 -7.38
CA VAL A 414 4.57 -6.31 -7.81
C VAL A 414 5.64 -7.31 -8.24
N PRO A 415 6.61 -6.94 -9.09
CA PRO A 415 7.70 -7.84 -9.43
C PRO A 415 8.57 -8.16 -8.20
N PRO A 416 9.30 -9.30 -8.19
CA PRO A 416 10.09 -9.73 -7.04
C PRO A 416 11.14 -8.71 -6.57
N THR A 417 11.63 -7.84 -7.44
CA THR A 417 12.58 -6.75 -7.08
C THR A 417 11.93 -5.58 -6.36
N SER A 418 10.64 -5.34 -6.57
CA SER A 418 9.86 -4.28 -5.93
C SER A 418 9.06 -4.79 -4.73
N PHE A 419 9.08 -6.10 -4.50
CA PHE A 419 8.46 -6.72 -3.35
C PHE A 419 9.26 -6.36 -2.09
N GLN A 420 8.68 -5.54 -1.21
CA GLN A 420 9.35 -5.04 -0.02
C GLN A 420 9.51 -6.15 1.03
N LEU A 421 10.64 -6.86 0.96
CA LEU A 421 10.99 -7.94 1.88
C LEU A 421 11.17 -7.46 3.34
N SER A 422 11.38 -6.16 3.55
CA SER A 422 11.45 -5.51 4.87
C SER A 422 10.14 -5.52 5.66
N ALA A 423 9.00 -5.88 5.04
CA ALA A 423 7.70 -5.97 5.70
C ALA A 423 7.37 -7.38 6.25
N PHE A 424 8.27 -8.36 6.07
CA PHE A 424 8.09 -9.75 6.51
C PHE A 424 8.70 -9.99 7.89
N ILE A 425 7.92 -10.56 8.81
CA ILE A 425 8.49 -11.19 10.01
C ILE A 425 8.67 -12.67 9.72
N ALA A 426 9.91 -13.06 9.45
CA ALA A 426 10.32 -14.44 9.63
C ALA A 426 10.24 -14.74 11.13
N THR A 427 9.34 -15.64 11.53
CA THR A 427 9.39 -16.24 12.87
C THR A 427 10.79 -16.79 13.09
N LEU A 428 11.49 -16.23 14.07
CA LEU A 428 12.82 -16.59 14.49
C LEU A 428 12.96 -18.08 14.81
N GLN A 429 13.73 -18.81 14.00
CA GLN A 429 14.60 -19.82 14.58
C GLN A 429 15.93 -19.16 14.94
N PRO A 430 16.51 -19.47 16.12
CA PRO A 430 17.82 -18.95 16.47
C PRO A 430 18.84 -19.44 15.44
N ARG A 431 19.30 -18.56 14.55
CA ARG A 431 20.53 -18.80 13.79
C ARG A 431 21.67 -18.76 14.79
N GLN A 432 22.45 -19.83 14.82
CA GLN A 432 23.76 -19.79 15.45
C GLN A 432 24.53 -18.61 14.87
N PRO A 433 25.33 -17.94 15.70
CA PRO A 433 26.10 -16.81 15.21
C PRO A 433 27.02 -17.22 14.09
N HIS A 434 27.23 -16.30 13.16
CA HIS A 434 28.32 -16.41 12.21
C HIS A 434 29.65 -16.48 12.97
N LEU A 435 30.04 -17.69 13.37
CA LEU A 435 31.45 -18.04 13.40
C LEU A 435 31.90 -18.02 11.95
N VAL A 436 32.86 -17.14 11.66
CA VAL A 436 33.57 -17.13 10.38
C VAL A 436 33.98 -18.57 10.08
N PRO A 437 33.54 -19.18 8.96
CA PRO A 437 34.03 -20.49 8.58
C PRO A 437 35.53 -20.36 8.31
N ASP A 438 36.33 -21.20 8.96
CA ASP A 438 37.80 -21.21 8.86
C ASP A 438 38.31 -21.64 7.47
N ASP A 439 37.41 -21.90 6.52
CA ASP A 439 37.74 -22.44 5.21
C ASP A 439 37.07 -21.62 4.10
N THR A 440 37.73 -20.55 3.65
CA THR A 440 37.86 -20.21 2.21
C THR A 440 39.04 -19.26 1.97
N HIS A 441 39.83 -19.62 0.97
CA HIS A 441 41.10 -19.07 0.49
C HIS A 441 41.27 -17.54 0.37
N ASN A 442 42.48 -17.08 0.74
CA ASN A 442 43.37 -16.14 0.03
C ASN A 442 42.80 -14.83 -0.54
N LEU A 443 42.29 -13.95 0.32
CA LEU A 443 42.50 -12.52 0.15
C LEU A 443 43.38 -12.07 1.32
N GLU A 444 44.48 -11.37 1.04
CA GLU A 444 45.35 -10.82 2.08
C GLU A 444 44.48 -10.05 3.08
N ARG A 445 44.37 -10.53 4.33
CA ARG A 445 43.67 -9.80 5.38
C ARG A 445 44.37 -8.46 5.53
N LEU A 446 43.68 -7.38 5.13
CA LEU A 446 44.15 -6.02 5.36
C LEU A 446 44.58 -5.89 6.83
N SER A 447 45.72 -5.27 7.08
CA SER A 447 46.09 -4.90 8.44
C SER A 447 45.00 -4.00 9.03
N GLU A 448 44.86 -3.99 10.37
CA GLU A 448 43.85 -3.15 11.05
C GLU A 448 43.94 -1.67 10.60
N ARG A 449 45.14 -1.18 10.28
CA ARG A 449 45.35 0.17 9.75
C ARG A 449 44.76 0.36 8.36
N GLU A 450 45.03 -0.56 7.44
CA GLU A 450 44.53 -0.51 6.07
C GLU A 450 43.00 -0.68 6.01
N TRP A 451 42.44 -1.56 6.84
CA TRP A 451 40.99 -1.68 6.99
C TRP A 451 40.39 -0.36 7.51
N LEU A 452 40.95 0.24 8.57
CA LEU A 452 40.47 1.54 9.08
C LEU A 452 40.58 2.68 8.05
N ASP A 453 41.62 2.66 7.21
CA ASP A 453 41.78 3.63 6.11
C ASP A 453 40.70 3.44 5.03
N ALA A 454 40.39 2.19 4.70
CA ALA A 454 39.32 1.84 3.76
C ALA A 454 37.95 2.25 4.29
N VAL A 455 37.64 1.96 5.56
CA VAL A 455 36.38 2.36 6.20
C VAL A 455 36.23 3.87 6.25
N LEU A 456 37.28 4.62 6.62
CA LEU A 456 37.24 6.08 6.61
C LEU A 456 36.98 6.63 5.21
N THR A 457 37.62 6.06 4.19
CA THR A 457 37.44 6.45 2.79
C THR A 457 36.02 6.14 2.31
N GLY A 458 35.46 4.99 2.69
CA GLY A 458 34.08 4.62 2.36
C GLY A 458 33.07 5.53 3.04
N VAL A 459 33.24 5.83 4.32
CA VAL A 459 32.40 6.78 5.05
C VAL A 459 32.40 8.16 4.40
N GLN A 460 33.54 8.65 3.93
CA GLN A 460 33.61 9.93 3.22
C GLN A 460 32.86 9.93 1.86
N ARG A 461 32.62 8.75 1.26
CA ARG A 461 31.82 8.61 0.04
C ARG A 461 30.32 8.53 0.30
N HIS A 462 29.91 8.32 1.55
CA HIS A 462 28.52 8.22 1.98
C HIS A 462 28.18 9.36 2.95
N PRO A 463 27.90 10.58 2.46
CA PRO A 463 27.69 11.76 3.31
C PRO A 463 26.35 11.74 4.05
N ARG A 464 25.39 10.92 3.61
CA ARG A 464 24.06 10.82 4.25
C ARG A 464 24.10 9.85 5.42
N LEU A 465 23.47 10.24 6.53
CA LEU A 465 23.58 9.50 7.78
C LEU A 465 23.05 8.06 7.72
N HIS A 466 21.97 7.80 6.96
CA HIS A 466 21.45 6.44 6.79
C HIS A 466 22.37 5.56 5.92
N GLU A 467 22.90 6.09 4.81
CA GLU A 467 23.86 5.40 3.94
C GLU A 467 25.15 5.10 4.69
N LEU A 468 25.64 6.07 5.47
CA LEU A 468 26.81 5.95 6.32
C LEU A 468 26.60 4.83 7.36
N THR A 469 25.45 4.83 8.04
CA THR A 469 25.17 3.82 9.08
C THR A 469 25.09 2.42 8.47
N SER A 470 24.52 2.28 7.27
CA SER A 470 24.47 1.00 6.55
C SER A 470 25.86 0.52 6.17
N TYR A 471 26.66 1.39 5.56
CA TYR A 471 28.04 1.09 5.21
C TYR A 471 28.88 0.69 6.43
N LEU A 472 28.70 1.38 7.56
CA LEU A 472 29.39 1.03 8.80
C LEU A 472 28.99 -0.34 9.34
N ALA A 473 27.74 -0.73 9.23
CA ALA A 473 27.30 -2.06 9.67
C ALA A 473 27.99 -3.15 8.84
N ASP A 474 28.03 -2.99 7.51
CA ASP A 474 28.70 -3.91 6.58
C ASP A 474 30.22 -3.96 6.80
N ALA A 475 30.85 -2.81 7.05
CA ALA A 475 32.29 -2.77 7.29
C ALA A 475 32.68 -3.40 8.63
N ILE A 476 31.89 -3.17 9.68
CA ILE A 476 32.19 -3.61 11.04
C ILE A 476 31.96 -5.13 11.18
N VAL A 477 30.96 -5.71 10.51
CA VAL A 477 30.66 -7.15 10.62
C VAL A 477 31.82 -8.03 10.11
N GLU A 478 32.68 -7.51 9.23
CA GLU A 478 33.90 -8.21 8.79
C GLU A 478 34.93 -8.45 9.92
N GLN A 479 34.88 -7.65 10.98
CA GLN A 479 35.91 -7.66 12.05
C GLN A 479 35.36 -8.08 13.41
N LEU A 480 34.06 -7.92 13.64
CA LEU A 480 33.40 -8.29 14.90
C LEU A 480 31.97 -8.78 14.65
N PRO A 481 31.51 -9.79 15.41
CA PRO A 481 30.16 -10.33 15.29
C PRO A 481 29.14 -9.25 15.64
N LEU A 482 28.32 -8.86 14.68
CA LEU A 482 27.38 -7.74 14.78
C LEU A 482 26.04 -8.20 14.21
N ASP A 483 24.98 -8.05 14.98
CA ASP A 483 23.61 -8.28 14.52
C ASP A 483 22.89 -6.95 14.24
N ARG A 484 23.22 -5.89 15.00
CA ARG A 484 22.62 -4.55 14.85
C ARG A 484 23.57 -3.43 15.27
N LEU A 485 23.68 -2.42 14.42
CA LEU A 485 24.46 -1.20 14.65
C LEU A 485 23.50 -0.03 14.90
N SER A 486 23.69 0.73 15.96
CA SER A 486 22.98 2.00 16.16
C SER A 486 23.91 3.17 16.43
N LEU A 487 23.60 4.32 15.83
CA LEU A 487 24.18 5.61 16.13
C LEU A 487 23.11 6.44 16.86
N GLU A 488 23.39 6.81 18.10
CA GLU A 488 22.51 7.61 18.94
C GLU A 488 23.11 9.00 19.13
N PHE A 489 22.33 10.05 18.87
CA PHE A 489 22.75 11.45 18.96
C PHE A 489 21.91 12.19 19.99
N VAL A 490 22.56 13.01 20.81
CA VAL A 490 21.90 13.84 21.84
C VAL A 490 22.40 15.26 21.76
N GLU A 491 21.47 16.21 21.78
CA GLU A 491 21.77 17.63 21.99
C GLU A 491 21.77 17.97 23.48
N GLU A 492 22.60 18.93 23.86
CA GLU A 492 22.62 19.42 25.24
C GLU A 492 21.24 19.95 25.64
N GLY A 493 20.63 19.35 26.66
CA GLY A 493 19.31 19.72 27.17
C GLY A 493 18.12 19.10 26.44
N ALA A 494 18.32 18.24 25.43
CA ALA A 494 17.22 17.56 24.76
C ALA A 494 16.58 16.47 25.65
N ALA A 495 15.26 16.31 25.53
CA ALA A 495 14.51 15.25 26.22
C ALA A 495 14.55 13.91 25.46
N PHE A 496 14.88 13.95 24.16
CA PHE A 496 14.94 12.80 23.26
C PHE A 496 16.29 12.74 22.55
N SER A 497 16.69 11.54 22.17
CA SER A 497 17.88 11.24 21.39
C SER A 497 17.46 10.70 20.02
N ALA A 498 18.14 11.14 18.97
CA ALA A 498 17.91 10.67 17.61
C ALA A 498 18.69 9.39 17.37
N VAL A 499 18.01 8.36 16.87
CA VAL A 499 18.58 7.03 16.67
C VAL A 499 18.56 6.70 15.19
N HIS A 500 19.73 6.39 14.65
CA HIS A 500 19.90 5.78 13.35
C HIS A 500 20.38 4.36 13.56
N GLU A 501 19.55 3.40 13.19
CA GLU A 501 19.81 2.00 13.44
C GLU A 501 19.77 1.23 12.13
N VAL A 502 20.71 0.30 11.98
CA VAL A 502 20.76 -0.66 10.89
C VAL A 502 20.90 -2.02 11.53
N SER A 503 20.00 -2.91 11.14
CA SER A 503 20.07 -4.30 11.55
C SER A 503 20.59 -5.11 10.40
N LEU A 504 21.56 -5.97 10.69
CA LEU A 504 22.04 -7.02 9.80
C LEU A 504 21.15 -8.27 9.93
N ARG A 505 20.12 -8.19 10.78
CA ARG A 505 19.20 -9.27 11.11
C ARG A 505 17.76 -8.81 11.08
N ASP A 506 16.98 -9.43 10.20
CA ASP A 506 15.56 -9.15 10.05
C ASP A 506 14.75 -9.42 11.33
N ASP A 507 15.27 -10.29 12.20
CA ASP A 507 14.64 -10.68 13.45
C ASP A 507 14.89 -9.75 14.64
N VAL A 508 15.88 -8.88 14.52
CA VAL A 508 16.12 -7.79 15.45
C VAL A 508 15.86 -6.52 14.67
N PRO A 509 14.59 -6.09 14.48
CA PRO A 509 14.29 -5.01 13.57
C PRO A 509 15.03 -3.74 13.99
N ALA A 510 15.66 -3.09 13.01
CA ALA A 510 16.16 -1.74 13.21
C ALA A 510 14.98 -0.82 13.44
N ARG A 511 15.13 0.09 14.39
CA ARG A 511 14.18 1.20 14.55
C ARG A 511 14.13 2.01 13.25
N PRO A 512 12.95 2.50 12.82
CA PRO A 512 12.82 3.37 11.67
C PRO A 512 13.82 4.53 11.70
N VAL A 513 14.31 4.94 10.52
CA VAL A 513 15.22 6.09 10.40
C VAL A 513 14.56 7.32 11.02
N GLY A 514 15.27 8.01 11.91
CA GLY A 514 14.72 9.16 12.63
C GLY A 514 13.92 8.81 13.88
N THR A 515 14.01 7.56 14.37
CA THR A 515 13.40 7.18 15.65
C THR A 515 13.98 7.99 16.80
N LEU A 516 13.10 8.46 17.67
CA LEU A 516 13.46 9.25 18.83
C LEU A 516 13.19 8.46 20.10
N ILE A 517 14.21 8.28 20.94
CA ILE A 517 14.07 7.62 22.25
C ILE A 517 14.32 8.62 23.38
N PRO A 518 13.62 8.53 24.52
CA PRO A 518 13.88 9.39 25.67
C PRO A 518 15.35 9.34 26.10
N VAL A 519 15.95 10.46 26.51
CA VAL A 519 17.38 10.49 26.92
C VAL A 519 17.64 9.62 28.16
N ILE A 520 16.66 9.48 29.04
CA ILE A 520 16.70 8.55 30.19
C ILE A 520 16.84 7.08 29.76
N ASN A 521 16.46 6.82 28.51
CA ASN A 521 16.46 5.52 27.86
C ASN A 521 17.54 5.42 26.76
N SER A 522 18.57 6.27 26.83
CA SER A 522 19.65 6.33 25.84
C SER A 522 20.97 5.88 26.45
N GLY A 523 21.77 5.14 25.67
CA GLY A 523 23.13 4.78 26.07
C GLY A 523 24.06 6.00 26.15
N VAL A 524 23.73 7.04 25.38
CA VAL A 524 24.48 8.30 25.29
C VAL A 524 24.63 9.01 26.63
N ALA A 525 23.56 9.09 27.43
CA ALA A 525 23.57 9.82 28.71
C ALA A 525 24.55 9.20 29.72
N PHE A 526 24.69 7.87 29.71
CA PHE A 526 25.63 7.18 30.59
C PHE A 526 27.07 7.32 30.09
N VAL A 527 27.31 7.12 28.79
CA VAL A 527 28.63 7.28 28.18
C VAL A 527 29.14 8.71 28.28
N GLN A 528 28.27 9.73 28.24
CA GLN A 528 28.61 11.12 28.55
C GLN A 528 29.19 11.28 29.97
N ARG A 529 28.66 10.56 30.96
CA ARG A 529 29.12 10.62 32.35
C ARG A 529 30.43 9.87 32.58
N THR A 530 30.60 8.70 31.96
CA THR A 530 31.75 7.80 32.23
C THR A 530 32.86 7.88 31.18
N LYS A 531 32.57 8.39 29.99
CA LYS A 531 33.46 8.41 28.79
C LYS A 531 34.03 7.05 28.41
N GLN A 532 33.46 5.95 28.90
CA GLN A 532 33.96 4.60 28.65
C GLN A 532 32.87 3.71 28.05
N PRO A 533 33.27 2.72 27.23
CA PRO A 533 32.33 1.73 26.74
C PRO A 533 31.73 0.90 27.87
N VAL A 534 30.46 0.53 27.76
CA VAL A 534 29.80 -0.38 28.72
C VAL A 534 29.52 -1.70 28.02
N MET A 535 29.87 -2.80 28.69
CA MET A 535 29.47 -4.15 28.29
C MET A 535 28.26 -4.53 29.11
N CYS A 536 27.13 -4.84 28.48
CA CYS A 536 26.05 -5.51 29.19
C CYS A 536 26.32 -7.02 29.17
N ALA A 537 26.33 -7.63 30.35
CA ALA A 537 26.36 -9.08 30.48
C ALA A 537 24.97 -9.67 30.22
N ASP A 538 24.96 -10.91 29.73
CA ASP A 538 23.84 -11.86 29.66
C ASP A 538 22.52 -11.29 30.18
N ILE A 539 21.70 -10.83 29.23
CA ILE A 539 20.49 -10.08 29.48
C ILE A 539 19.44 -10.89 30.28
N LEU A 540 19.65 -12.20 30.47
CA LEU A 540 18.81 -13.05 31.32
C LEU A 540 19.17 -13.05 32.81
N ARG A 541 20.17 -12.28 33.29
CA ARG A 541 20.50 -12.25 34.74
C ARG A 541 20.76 -10.90 35.39
N ASN A 542 21.26 -9.87 34.70
CA ASN A 542 21.49 -8.55 35.31
C ASN A 542 21.56 -7.43 34.24
N PRO A 543 20.42 -6.98 33.68
CA PRO A 543 20.38 -5.79 32.84
C PRO A 543 20.78 -4.54 33.64
N GLU A 544 21.66 -3.72 33.07
CA GLU A 544 22.18 -2.51 33.73
C GLU A 544 21.35 -1.26 33.40
N PHE A 545 20.58 -1.27 32.29
CA PHE A 545 19.75 -0.14 31.83
C PHE A 545 18.27 -0.54 31.64
N GLN A 546 17.32 0.40 31.81
CA GLN A 546 15.90 0.17 31.54
C GLN A 546 15.64 -0.26 30.08
N ASP A 547 16.45 0.23 29.17
CA ASP A 547 16.34 -0.01 27.73
C ASP A 547 16.91 -1.37 27.38
N ASP A 548 17.86 -1.87 28.18
CA ASP A 548 18.37 -3.23 28.02
C ASP A 548 17.25 -4.25 28.20
N TYR A 549 16.22 -3.97 29.00
CA TYR A 549 15.02 -4.84 29.07
C TYR A 549 14.20 -4.79 27.78
N SER A 550 14.14 -3.63 27.12
CA SER A 550 13.47 -3.52 25.81
C SER A 550 14.28 -4.20 24.70
N LEU A 551 15.61 -4.11 24.77
CA LEU A 551 16.54 -4.80 23.88
C LEU A 551 16.52 -6.33 24.13
N ALA A 552 16.35 -6.75 25.39
CA ALA A 552 16.11 -8.14 25.79
C ALA A 552 14.89 -8.73 25.11
N ALA A 553 13.78 -8.00 25.16
CA ALA A 553 12.53 -8.40 24.53
C ALA A 553 12.66 -8.49 23.00
N GLN A 554 13.64 -7.78 22.43
CA GLN A 554 14.03 -7.84 21.01
C GLN A 554 15.11 -8.90 20.72
N GLY A 555 15.48 -9.73 21.69
CA GLY A 555 16.41 -10.85 21.50
C GLY A 555 17.90 -10.48 21.53
N ILE A 556 18.27 -9.22 21.80
CA ILE A 556 19.68 -8.84 22.04
C ILE A 556 20.14 -9.43 23.37
N GLN A 557 21.37 -9.97 23.39
CA GLN A 557 22.00 -10.57 24.58
C GLN A 557 23.37 -9.96 24.91
N SER A 558 24.03 -9.26 23.98
CA SER A 558 25.29 -8.53 24.20
C SER A 558 25.31 -7.19 23.48
N ILE A 559 25.96 -6.18 24.07
CA ILE A 559 26.14 -4.86 23.47
C ILE A 559 27.48 -4.23 23.88
N ILE A 560 28.16 -3.60 22.92
CA ILE A 560 29.24 -2.63 23.15
C ILE A 560 28.74 -1.26 22.74
N ARG A 561 28.92 -0.26 23.61
CA ARG A 561 28.64 1.15 23.29
C ARG A 561 29.94 1.92 23.32
N VAL A 562 30.30 2.69 22.29
CA VAL A 562 31.52 3.54 22.29
C VAL A 562 31.16 5.01 22.08
N PRO A 563 31.81 5.95 22.78
CA PRO A 563 31.55 7.38 22.59
C PRO A 563 31.99 7.86 21.21
N LEU A 564 31.15 8.69 20.57
CA LEU A 564 31.54 9.53 19.45
C LEU A 564 31.94 10.90 20.00
N LEU A 565 33.19 11.30 19.74
CA LEU A 565 33.81 12.44 20.38
C LEU A 565 34.19 13.51 19.36
N ARG A 566 33.89 14.76 19.67
CA ARG A 566 34.45 15.92 18.98
C ARG A 566 35.21 16.76 19.99
N GLY A 567 36.54 16.77 19.90
CA GLY A 567 37.39 17.30 20.96
C GLY A 567 37.20 16.51 22.27
N ASN A 568 36.69 17.17 23.32
CA ASN A 568 36.43 16.54 24.63
C ASN A 568 34.93 16.35 24.95
N HIS A 569 34.05 16.60 23.97
CA HIS A 569 32.59 16.53 24.09
C HIS A 569 32.05 15.28 23.38
N VAL A 570 31.15 14.56 24.05
CA VAL A 570 30.45 13.38 23.50
C VAL A 570 29.13 13.86 22.87
N PHE A 571 29.05 13.80 21.55
CA PHE A 571 27.85 14.22 20.79
C PHE A 571 26.93 13.04 20.45
N GLY A 572 27.40 11.81 20.65
CA GLY A 572 26.62 10.61 20.40
C GLY A 572 27.36 9.34 20.81
N THR A 573 26.75 8.20 20.56
CA THR A 573 27.34 6.87 20.78
C THR A 573 27.12 5.98 19.59
N MET A 574 28.13 5.15 19.29
CA MET A 574 28.01 4.04 18.36
C MET A 574 27.87 2.75 19.15
N ASN A 575 26.81 2.00 18.85
CA ASN A 575 26.42 0.81 19.60
C ASN A 575 26.42 -0.40 18.67
N VAL A 576 27.14 -1.45 19.06
CA VAL A 576 27.23 -2.73 18.36
C VAL A 576 26.53 -3.77 19.22
N GLN A 577 25.51 -4.42 18.67
CA GLN A 577 24.59 -5.29 19.39
C GLN A 577 24.58 -6.68 18.78
N SER A 578 24.48 -7.69 19.63
CA SER A 578 24.35 -9.08 19.21
C SER A 578 23.28 -9.84 20.02
N THR A 579 22.59 -10.78 19.38
CA THR A 579 21.64 -11.72 20.00
C THR A 579 22.32 -12.82 20.80
N LEU A 580 23.64 -12.89 20.76
CA LEU A 580 24.43 -13.89 21.45
C LEU A 580 24.91 -13.37 22.79
N GLU A 581 25.13 -14.29 23.71
CA GLU A 581 25.67 -14.00 25.03
C GLU A 581 27.20 -13.86 24.99
N ARG A 582 27.74 -12.83 25.67
CA ARG A 582 29.18 -12.64 25.97
C ARG A 582 30.13 -12.74 24.77
N VAL A 583 29.71 -12.25 23.61
CA VAL A 583 30.46 -12.38 22.35
C VAL A 583 31.71 -11.52 22.31
N TYR A 584 31.63 -10.35 22.92
CA TYR A 584 32.61 -9.30 22.71
C TYR A 584 33.74 -9.38 23.73
N THR A 585 34.97 -9.34 23.22
CA THR A 585 36.18 -9.29 24.04
C THR A 585 36.63 -7.85 24.31
N GLU A 586 37.59 -7.69 25.23
CA GLU A 586 38.23 -6.40 25.47
C GLU A 586 39.02 -5.91 24.24
N ALA A 587 39.54 -6.83 23.42
CA ALA A 587 40.19 -6.50 22.16
C ALA A 587 39.20 -5.91 21.14
N ASP A 588 37.99 -6.47 21.05
CA ASP A 588 36.93 -5.98 20.14
C ASP A 588 36.46 -4.59 20.56
N ARG A 589 36.34 -4.35 21.87
CA ARG A 589 36.05 -3.03 22.42
C ARG A 589 37.11 -2.00 22.05
N ASN A 590 38.38 -2.34 22.25
CA ASN A 590 39.49 -1.45 21.92
C ASN A 590 39.56 -1.16 20.41
N ARG A 591 39.24 -2.14 19.57
CA ARG A 591 39.12 -1.98 18.11
C ARG A 591 37.98 -1.03 17.78
N LEU A 592 36.77 -1.27 18.28
CA LEU A 592 35.60 -0.44 18.02
C LEU A 592 35.80 1.00 18.51
N GLN A 593 36.49 1.20 19.64
CA GLN A 593 36.84 2.52 20.16
C GLN A 593 37.79 3.28 19.22
N ARG A 594 38.83 2.61 18.68
CA ARG A 594 39.71 3.21 17.67
C ARG A 594 38.95 3.56 16.39
N THR A 595 38.06 2.68 15.95
CA THR A 595 37.16 2.93 14.80
C THR A 595 36.30 4.17 15.05
N ALA A 596 35.62 4.25 16.19
CA ALA A 596 34.78 5.40 16.58
C ALA A 596 35.56 6.72 16.59
N GLN A 597 36.76 6.71 17.19
CA GLN A 597 37.61 7.89 17.27
C GLN A 597 38.01 8.41 15.89
N ARG A 598 38.29 7.50 14.95
CA ARG A 598 38.69 7.86 13.59
C ARG A 598 37.53 8.35 12.72
N LEU A 599 36.33 7.87 12.99
CA LEU A 599 35.13 8.20 12.23
C LEU A 599 34.32 9.37 12.80
N SER A 600 34.59 9.77 14.05
CA SER A 600 33.76 10.75 14.77
C SER A 600 33.55 12.06 14.01
N ASP A 601 34.59 12.60 13.37
CA ASP A 601 34.45 13.85 12.61
C ASP A 601 33.55 13.69 11.36
N ALA A 602 33.64 12.55 10.67
CA ALA A 602 32.83 12.28 9.48
C ALA A 602 31.37 11.98 9.86
N VAL A 603 31.14 11.21 10.93
CA VAL A 603 29.79 10.95 11.48
C VAL A 603 29.16 12.26 11.94
N TYR A 604 29.93 13.13 12.61
CA TYR A 604 29.44 14.44 13.04
C TYR A 604 29.06 15.32 11.84
N ALA A 605 29.88 15.33 10.78
CA ALA A 605 29.56 16.08 9.56
C ALA A 605 28.26 15.58 8.91
N ALA A 606 28.09 14.27 8.76
CA ALA A 606 26.87 13.66 8.22
C ALA A 606 25.62 13.96 9.08
N TYR A 607 25.78 13.97 10.41
CA TYR A 607 24.72 14.36 11.33
C TYR A 607 24.32 15.83 11.16
N GLN A 608 25.30 16.74 11.02
CA GLN A 608 25.03 18.16 10.77
C GLN A 608 24.40 18.42 9.40
N ASP A 609 24.85 17.73 8.35
CA ASP A 609 24.28 17.86 7.01
C ASP A 609 22.83 17.34 6.95
N THR A 610 22.46 16.38 7.79
CA THR A 610 21.07 15.92 7.92
C THR A 610 20.17 16.99 8.55
N ARG A 611 20.71 17.83 9.44
CA ARG A 611 19.99 18.93 10.10
C ARG A 611 20.00 20.24 9.32
N ARG A 612 21.01 20.44 8.47
CA ARG A 612 21.22 21.67 7.70
C ARG A 612 20.01 22.14 6.87
N PRO A 613 19.20 21.25 6.23
CA PRO A 613 18.02 21.66 5.49
C PRO A 613 16.96 22.34 6.36
N ILE A 614 16.90 22.03 7.65
CA ILE A 614 15.84 22.47 8.57
C ILE A 614 16.32 23.58 9.51
N ALA A 615 17.63 23.78 9.65
CA ALA A 615 18.22 24.80 10.52
C ALA A 615 17.72 26.23 10.22
N HIS A 616 17.35 26.52 8.97
CA HIS A 616 16.81 27.82 8.57
C HIS A 616 15.37 28.06 9.03
N LEU A 617 14.67 27.02 9.52
CA LEU A 617 13.30 27.10 10.04
C LEU A 617 13.25 27.50 11.51
N TYR A 618 14.38 27.52 12.23
CA TYR A 618 14.43 27.78 13.67
C TYR A 618 15.39 28.93 14.01
N ASP A 619 14.91 29.87 14.83
CA ASP A 619 15.74 30.96 15.34
C ASP A 619 16.28 30.63 16.73
N ALA A 620 17.58 30.36 16.81
CA ALA A 620 18.25 30.06 18.08
C ALA A 620 18.21 31.24 19.08
N LYS A 621 18.07 32.49 18.63
CA LYS A 621 18.02 33.66 19.53
C LYS A 621 16.67 33.77 20.22
N THR A 622 15.59 33.66 19.46
CA THR A 622 14.23 33.75 20.01
C THR A 622 13.68 32.41 20.49
N LYS A 623 14.31 31.30 20.13
CA LYS A 623 13.87 29.92 20.41
C LYS A 623 12.53 29.55 19.79
N LEU A 624 12.16 30.21 18.68
CA LEU A 624 10.91 30.02 17.96
C LEU A 624 11.18 29.56 16.53
N TYR A 625 10.23 28.84 15.94
CA TYR A 625 10.27 28.52 14.51
C TYR A 625 9.87 29.75 13.67
N HIS A 626 10.41 29.90 12.48
CA HIS A 626 10.01 30.94 11.53
C HIS A 626 8.69 30.56 10.83
N ARG A 627 7.98 31.54 10.28
CA ARG A 627 6.76 31.32 9.48
C ARG A 627 6.92 30.27 8.37
N GLN A 628 8.10 30.14 7.77
CA GLN A 628 8.39 29.12 6.77
C GLN A 628 8.14 27.69 7.29
N PHE A 629 8.40 27.44 8.58
CA PHE A 629 8.10 26.16 9.23
C PHE A 629 6.62 25.79 9.14
N LEU A 630 5.72 26.77 9.31
CA LEU A 630 4.28 26.54 9.20
C LEU A 630 3.88 26.18 7.77
N VAL A 631 4.49 26.83 6.77
CA VAL A 631 4.21 26.58 5.35
C VAL A 631 4.60 25.16 4.99
N GLU A 632 5.78 24.72 5.42
CA GLU A 632 6.25 23.35 5.16
C GLU A 632 5.43 22.30 5.93
N LEU A 633 5.06 22.59 7.17
CA LEU A 633 4.18 21.73 7.97
C LEU A 633 2.80 21.54 7.31
N LEU A 634 2.22 22.60 6.73
CA LEU A 634 0.92 22.53 6.05
C LEU A 634 0.99 21.88 4.67
N ALA A 635 2.17 21.88 4.04
CA ALA A 635 2.39 21.30 2.71
C ALA A 635 2.84 19.82 2.75
N ALA A 636 3.17 19.29 3.93
CA ALA A 636 3.64 17.92 4.09
C ALA A 636 2.51 16.91 3.86
N ASP A 637 2.76 15.88 3.03
CA ASP A 637 1.83 14.76 2.81
C ASP A 637 1.55 13.98 4.11
N GLN A 638 2.55 13.91 4.99
CA GLN A 638 2.48 13.28 6.33
C GLN A 638 2.99 14.28 7.38
N PRO A 639 2.13 15.18 7.87
CA PRO A 639 2.56 16.32 8.69
C PRO A 639 3.07 15.90 10.08
N ALA A 640 2.55 14.82 10.68
CA ALA A 640 3.03 14.30 11.97
C ALA A 640 4.44 13.70 11.90
N GLU A 641 4.72 12.94 10.82
CA GLU A 641 6.05 12.39 10.57
C GLU A 641 7.06 13.50 10.27
N TRP A 642 6.71 14.42 9.37
CA TRP A 642 7.54 15.57 9.04
C TRP A 642 7.87 16.41 10.28
N LEU A 643 6.86 16.70 11.12
CA LEU A 643 7.03 17.48 12.34
C LEU A 643 7.96 16.76 13.34
N SER A 644 7.80 15.45 13.47
CA SER A 644 8.58 14.65 14.41
C SER A 644 10.08 14.64 14.05
N GLN A 645 10.38 14.53 12.76
CA GLN A 645 11.74 14.57 12.25
C GLN A 645 12.36 15.97 12.36
N THR A 646 11.55 17.01 12.13
CA THR A 646 12.00 18.41 12.11
C THR A 646 12.30 18.95 13.51
N VAL A 647 11.47 18.61 14.50
CA VAL A 647 11.59 19.08 15.89
C VAL A 647 12.43 18.11 16.74
N LEU A 648 12.80 16.95 16.20
CA LEU A 648 13.46 15.86 16.94
C LEU A 648 12.70 15.48 18.21
N ARG A 649 11.36 15.46 18.11
CA ARG A 649 10.43 15.07 19.17
C ARG A 649 9.28 14.27 18.58
N PRO A 650 8.80 13.17 19.17
CA PRO A 650 7.65 12.43 18.62
C PRO A 650 6.35 13.24 18.73
N PHE A 651 5.60 13.29 17.63
CA PHE A 651 4.21 13.77 17.56
C PHE A 651 3.31 12.64 17.04
N PRO A 652 2.19 12.31 17.73
CA PRO A 652 1.20 11.39 17.19
C PRO A 652 0.47 12.01 15.99
N GLU A 653 -0.21 11.19 15.18
CA GLU A 653 -1.16 11.70 14.18
C GLU A 653 -2.24 12.55 14.86
N TRP A 654 -2.69 13.60 14.17
CA TRP A 654 -3.73 14.49 14.68
C TRP A 654 -4.82 14.78 13.66
N THR A 655 -6.03 15.01 14.14
CA THR A 655 -7.19 15.39 13.32
C THR A 655 -7.58 16.85 13.50
N THR A 656 -7.34 17.38 14.70
CA THR A 656 -7.70 18.72 15.12
C THR A 656 -6.47 19.48 15.60
N ALA A 657 -6.53 20.80 15.43
CA ALA A 657 -5.50 21.69 15.95
C ALA A 657 -6.12 22.92 16.61
N THR A 658 -5.48 23.39 17.67
CA THR A 658 -5.81 24.63 18.35
C THR A 658 -4.72 25.66 18.07
N ALA A 659 -5.11 26.78 17.47
CA ALA A 659 -4.25 27.93 17.25
C ALA A 659 -4.43 28.92 18.42
N VAL A 660 -3.33 29.33 19.05
CA VAL A 660 -3.30 30.45 19.98
C VAL A 660 -2.33 31.50 19.47
N VAL A 661 -2.85 32.68 19.14
CA VAL A 661 -2.06 33.81 18.66
C VAL A 661 -1.80 34.75 19.83
N VAL A 662 -0.53 35.10 20.06
CA VAL A 662 -0.09 36.13 20.99
C VAL A 662 0.48 37.29 20.20
N SER A 663 -0.14 38.47 20.35
CA SER A 663 0.28 39.72 19.71
C SER A 663 0.78 40.70 20.77
N ILE A 664 1.98 41.25 20.59
CA ILE A 664 2.54 42.29 21.46
C ILE A 664 1.86 43.61 21.10
N ALA A 665 0.98 44.09 21.97
CA ALA A 665 0.08 45.22 21.71
C ALA A 665 0.83 46.54 21.52
N ASN A 666 1.91 46.74 22.28
CA ASN A 666 2.76 47.93 22.26
C ASN A 666 4.02 47.79 21.38
N HIS A 667 4.07 46.80 20.50
CA HIS A 667 5.24 46.57 19.64
C HIS A 667 5.57 47.77 18.74
N GLU A 668 4.57 48.50 18.24
CA GLU A 668 4.79 49.66 17.35
C GLU A 668 5.47 50.83 18.05
N SER A 669 5.40 50.91 19.38
CA SER A 669 6.07 51.93 20.18
C SER A 669 7.44 51.50 20.70
N MET A 670 7.85 50.25 20.47
CA MET A 670 9.15 49.72 20.86
C MET A 670 10.19 49.99 19.78
N ASP A 671 11.44 50.17 20.19
CA ASP A 671 12.53 50.09 19.22
C ASP A 671 12.78 48.64 18.75
N VAL A 672 13.60 48.47 17.71
CA VAL A 672 13.86 47.15 17.12
C VAL A 672 14.49 46.19 18.13
N VAL A 673 15.32 46.68 19.05
CA VAL A 673 16.01 45.84 20.04
C VAL A 673 15.04 45.41 21.14
N GLU A 674 14.21 46.33 21.61
CA GLU A 674 13.14 46.08 22.59
C GLU A 674 12.12 45.07 22.05
N GLY A 675 11.68 45.23 20.80
CA GLY A 675 10.77 44.28 20.14
C GLY A 675 11.36 42.87 20.01
N GLU A 676 12.65 42.75 19.65
CA GLU A 676 13.34 41.46 19.60
C GLU A 676 13.49 40.83 20.99
N GLN A 677 13.78 41.63 22.02
CA GLN A 677 13.86 41.15 23.41
C GLN A 677 12.51 40.66 23.92
N ALA A 678 11.42 41.36 23.57
CA ALA A 678 10.06 40.98 23.92
C ALA A 678 9.68 39.62 23.31
N VAL A 679 9.95 39.40 22.02
CA VAL A 679 9.71 38.10 21.37
C VAL A 679 10.61 37.01 21.94
N ALA A 680 11.90 37.29 22.17
CA ALA A 680 12.82 36.35 22.78
C ALA A 680 12.41 35.97 24.20
N TYR A 681 11.80 36.90 24.96
CA TYR A 681 11.25 36.61 26.27
C TYR A 681 10.09 35.60 26.19
N ILE A 682 9.14 35.79 25.26
CA ILE A 682 8.04 34.84 25.04
C ILE A 682 8.58 33.46 24.66
N GLY A 683 9.55 33.39 23.76
CA GLY A 683 10.19 32.13 23.37
C GLY A 683 11.02 31.49 24.50
N GLN A 684 11.64 32.29 25.36
CA GLN A 684 12.28 31.81 26.59
C GLN A 684 11.27 31.18 27.54
N CYS A 685 10.12 31.83 27.78
CA CYS A 685 9.02 31.28 28.57
C CYS A 685 8.52 29.95 27.98
N TRP A 686 8.37 29.87 26.65
CA TRP A 686 8.01 28.65 25.94
C TRP A 686 9.04 27.53 26.18
N SER A 687 10.34 27.80 25.96
CA SER A 687 11.39 26.80 26.15
C SER A 687 11.51 26.28 27.59
N THR A 688 11.03 27.06 28.56
CA THR A 688 11.06 26.71 29.98
C THR A 688 9.87 25.81 30.36
N HIS A 689 8.74 25.93 29.65
CA HIS A 689 7.53 25.16 29.92
C HIS A 689 7.35 24.12 28.82
N ALA A 690 7.73 22.87 29.10
CA ALA A 690 7.57 21.77 28.15
C ALA A 690 6.07 21.49 27.91
N VAL A 691 5.51 22.01 26.82
CA VAL A 691 4.14 21.70 26.41
C VAL A 691 4.14 20.48 25.48
N PRO A 692 3.46 19.36 25.83
CA PRO A 692 3.28 18.21 24.95
C PRO A 692 2.51 18.54 23.68
N ASN A 693 2.92 17.92 22.56
CA ASN A 693 2.24 18.00 21.27
C ASN A 693 1.92 19.42 20.82
N ALA A 694 2.88 20.33 21.01
CA ALA A 694 2.72 21.72 20.61
C ALA A 694 4.03 22.33 20.11
N VAL A 695 3.90 23.34 19.27
CA VAL A 695 5.00 24.11 18.68
C VAL A 695 4.73 25.61 18.74
N ALA A 696 5.80 26.41 18.74
CA ALA A 696 5.74 27.86 18.80
C ALA A 696 6.45 28.47 17.58
N ILE A 697 5.75 29.33 16.86
CA ILE A 697 6.15 29.87 15.55
C ILE A 697 6.04 31.39 15.60
N ARG A 698 7.10 32.09 15.21
CA ARG A 698 7.10 33.53 15.00
C ARG A 698 6.46 33.85 13.65
N MET A 699 5.31 34.52 13.67
CA MET A 699 4.54 34.89 12.47
C MET A 699 4.93 36.28 11.93
N GLY A 700 5.46 37.14 12.79
CA GLY A 700 5.88 38.50 12.43
C GLY A 700 6.74 39.18 13.51
N ALA A 701 6.87 40.50 13.42
CA ALA A 701 7.71 41.28 14.33
C ALA A 701 7.25 41.18 15.79
N GLY A 702 5.93 41.23 16.04
CA GLY A 702 5.33 41.10 17.38
C GLY A 702 4.25 40.03 17.49
N GLU A 703 4.18 39.07 16.57
CA GLU A 703 3.14 38.02 16.54
C GLU A 703 3.78 36.63 16.68
N VAL A 704 3.32 35.86 17.67
CA VAL A 704 3.73 34.48 17.94
C VAL A 704 2.51 33.58 17.91
N LEU A 705 2.56 32.51 17.12
CA LEU A 705 1.56 31.48 17.01
C LEU A 705 2.00 30.23 17.77
N PHE A 706 1.13 29.74 18.65
CA PHE A 706 1.25 28.44 19.28
C PHE A 706 0.23 27.49 18.66
N ILE A 707 0.67 26.30 18.27
CA ILE A 707 -0.19 25.25 17.71
C ILE A 707 -0.16 24.06 18.66
N ALA A 708 -1.33 23.60 19.11
CA ALA A 708 -1.50 22.36 19.84
C ALA A 708 -2.28 21.33 18.99
N PHE A 709 -1.79 20.10 18.94
CA PHE A 709 -2.34 19.02 18.12
C PHE A 709 -3.11 18.00 18.98
N ASP A 710 -4.38 17.75 18.66
CA ASP A 710 -5.28 16.77 19.32
C ASP A 710 -5.28 16.79 20.87
N GLN A 711 -4.91 17.94 21.46
CA GLN A 711 -4.97 18.14 22.90
C GLN A 711 -6.31 18.80 23.27
N PRO A 712 -6.97 18.39 24.37
CA PRO A 712 -7.98 19.24 24.97
C PRO A 712 -7.36 20.60 25.27
N SER A 713 -8.11 21.67 25.06
CA SER A 713 -7.74 23.10 25.12
C SER A 713 -6.99 23.58 26.38
N LEU A 714 -6.66 22.71 27.34
CA LEU A 714 -6.06 22.98 28.63
C LEU A 714 -4.54 23.23 28.61
N SER A 715 -3.71 22.53 27.83
CA SER A 715 -2.24 22.63 27.99
C SER A 715 -1.67 23.96 27.47
N VAL A 716 -2.08 24.40 26.28
CA VAL A 716 -1.66 25.69 25.71
C VAL A 716 -2.37 26.86 26.40
N ALA A 717 -3.64 26.71 26.78
CA ALA A 717 -4.33 27.76 27.55
C ALA A 717 -3.72 27.96 28.94
N GLN A 718 -3.26 26.88 29.60
CA GLN A 718 -2.50 26.98 30.85
C GLN A 718 -1.17 27.71 30.65
N PHE A 719 -0.43 27.39 29.58
CA PHE A 719 0.80 28.13 29.24
C PHE A 719 0.51 29.62 29.00
N VAL A 720 -0.55 29.95 28.25
CA VAL A 720 -0.93 31.34 27.98
C VAL A 720 -1.32 32.07 29.26
N HIS A 721 -2.01 31.41 30.18
CA HIS A 721 -2.31 31.97 31.50
C HIS A 721 -1.03 32.21 32.31
N GLN A 722 -0.09 31.25 32.32
CA GLN A 722 1.21 31.40 32.98
C GLN A 722 2.04 32.52 32.36
N LEU A 723 2.03 32.65 31.03
CA LEU A 723 2.70 33.71 30.30
C LEU A 723 2.15 35.08 30.72
N ARG A 724 0.82 35.25 30.77
CA ARG A 724 0.17 36.48 31.26
C ARG A 724 0.59 36.81 32.69
N SER A 725 0.56 35.84 33.60
CA SER A 725 0.99 36.04 34.99
C SER A 725 2.47 36.43 35.09
N HIS A 726 3.33 35.87 34.24
CA HIS A 726 4.76 36.21 34.21
C HIS A 726 4.98 37.64 33.71
N ILE A 727 4.22 38.06 32.69
CA ILE A 727 4.23 39.41 32.14
C ILE A 727 3.71 40.43 33.15
N GLU A 728 2.64 40.12 33.88
CA GLU A 728 2.13 40.96 34.98
C GLU A 728 3.18 41.18 36.07
N LEU A 729 3.90 40.12 36.47
CA LEU A 729 5.00 40.21 37.43
C LEU A 729 6.17 41.06 36.88
N LEU A 730 6.48 40.91 35.60
CA LEU A 730 7.49 41.72 34.91
C LEU A 730 7.11 43.20 34.92
N ASN A 731 5.86 43.51 34.55
CA ASN A 731 5.34 44.87 34.52
C ASN A 731 5.29 45.50 35.92
N ALA A 732 4.89 44.74 36.95
CA ALA A 732 4.91 45.21 38.34
C ALA A 732 6.35 45.46 38.85
N ARG A 733 7.34 44.68 38.38
CA ARG A 733 8.75 44.91 38.68
C ARG A 733 9.31 46.13 37.95
N ALA A 734 8.95 46.31 36.68
CA ALA A 734 9.29 47.47 35.88
C ALA A 734 8.77 48.77 36.51
N GLU A 735 7.52 48.76 37.00
CA GLU A 735 6.93 49.87 37.76
C GLU A 735 7.69 50.21 39.03
N ARG A 736 8.13 49.21 39.81
CA ARG A 736 8.91 49.42 41.03
C ARG A 736 10.32 49.93 40.75
N LEU A 737 10.89 49.59 39.60
CA LEU A 737 12.22 50.04 39.16
C LEU A 737 12.17 51.37 38.40
N GLY A 738 10.99 51.85 38.03
CA GLY A 738 10.78 53.10 37.28
C GLY A 738 11.20 53.02 35.82
N ASP A 739 11.28 51.82 35.24
CA ASP A 739 11.77 51.60 33.89
C ASP A 739 10.62 51.15 32.96
N SER A 740 10.07 52.10 32.21
CA SER A 740 8.91 51.88 31.34
C SER A 740 9.22 51.08 30.08
N SER A 741 10.51 50.96 29.70
CA SER A 741 10.94 50.16 28.53
C SER A 741 10.72 48.66 28.73
N LEU A 742 10.62 48.21 29.98
CA LEU A 742 10.39 46.81 30.35
C LEU A 742 8.90 46.41 30.38
N ARG A 743 7.97 47.32 30.06
CA ARG A 743 6.54 47.01 30.03
C ARG A 743 6.16 46.28 28.75
N LEU A 744 5.62 45.07 28.92
CA LEU A 744 5.13 44.24 27.83
C LEU A 744 3.60 44.12 27.92
N GLU A 745 2.90 44.52 26.88
CA GLU A 745 1.45 44.32 26.75
C GLU A 745 1.17 43.27 25.68
N VAL A 746 0.37 42.26 26.00
CA VAL A 746 0.05 41.16 25.08
C VAL A 746 -1.44 40.94 24.96
N ASN A 747 -1.92 40.81 23.73
CA ASN A 747 -3.26 40.32 23.41
C ASN A 747 -3.17 38.88 22.97
N THR A 748 -4.21 38.09 23.26
CA THR A 748 -4.25 36.69 22.86
C THR A 748 -5.60 36.32 22.26
N GLY A 749 -5.61 35.52 21.22
CA GLY A 749 -6.81 34.94 20.63
C GLY A 749 -6.64 33.44 20.42
N GLN A 750 -7.76 32.70 20.46
CA GLN A 750 -7.75 31.24 20.41
C GLN A 750 -8.89 30.71 19.54
N ALA A 751 -8.55 29.77 18.65
CA ALA A 751 -9.54 29.01 17.89
C ALA A 751 -9.08 27.55 17.75
N SER A 752 -10.05 26.65 17.57
CA SER A 752 -9.82 25.22 17.40
C SER A 752 -10.68 24.69 16.26
N GLY A 753 -10.15 23.77 15.46
CA GLY A 753 -10.88 23.16 14.34
C GLY A 753 -10.10 22.04 13.67
N ASP A 754 -10.62 21.57 12.53
CA ASP A 754 -10.00 20.50 11.74
C ASP A 754 -8.67 20.95 11.12
N TRP A 755 -7.67 20.07 11.16
CA TRP A 755 -6.34 20.36 10.60
C TRP A 755 -6.39 20.66 9.09
N CYS A 756 -7.26 19.97 8.34
CA CYS A 756 -7.45 20.19 6.91
C CYS A 756 -7.91 21.62 6.57
N ALA A 757 -8.51 22.34 7.52
CA ALA A 757 -8.93 23.73 7.41
C ALA A 757 -8.17 24.63 8.41
N PHE A 758 -6.95 24.25 8.81
CA PHE A 758 -6.20 24.96 9.85
C PHE A 758 -5.97 26.44 9.54
N TRP A 759 -5.89 26.82 8.26
CA TRP A 759 -5.74 28.22 7.87
C TRP A 759 -6.88 29.09 8.39
N ASP A 760 -8.12 28.61 8.32
CA ASP A 760 -9.29 29.34 8.82
C ASP A 760 -9.24 29.44 10.35
N VAL A 761 -8.80 28.37 11.03
CA VAL A 761 -8.58 28.35 12.48
C VAL A 761 -7.54 29.40 12.90
N TYR A 762 -6.44 29.55 12.15
CA TYR A 762 -5.44 30.58 12.41
C TYR A 762 -6.00 31.99 12.22
N VAL A 763 -6.77 32.23 11.15
CA VAL A 763 -7.40 33.54 10.87
C VAL A 763 -8.34 33.93 12.00
N ASP A 764 -9.21 33.03 12.45
CA ASP A 764 -10.14 33.27 13.55
C ASP A 764 -9.42 33.61 14.86
N ALA A 765 -8.37 32.84 15.21
CA ALA A 765 -7.56 33.10 16.40
C ALA A 765 -6.86 34.46 16.33
N ARG A 766 -6.37 34.85 15.15
CA ARG A 766 -5.70 36.13 14.94
C ARG A 766 -6.67 37.31 15.03
N GLU A 767 -7.87 37.19 14.46
CA GLU A 767 -8.89 38.24 14.57
C GLU A 767 -9.29 38.51 16.01
N GLN A 768 -9.46 37.47 16.83
CA GLN A 768 -9.73 37.63 18.26
C GLN A 768 -8.60 38.39 18.99
N ALA A 769 -7.34 38.10 18.68
CA ALA A 769 -6.19 38.80 19.26
C ALA A 769 -6.17 40.28 18.88
N LEU A 770 -6.59 40.62 17.64
CA LEU A 770 -6.65 42.00 17.14
C LEU A 770 -7.87 42.79 17.64
N VAL A 771 -9.03 42.14 17.84
CA VAL A 771 -10.23 42.79 18.39
C VAL A 771 -9.98 43.28 19.82
N LEU A 772 -9.28 42.49 20.64
CA LEU A 772 -8.87 42.89 21.99
C LEU A 772 -7.92 44.10 21.98
N GLN A 773 -7.10 44.25 20.94
CA GLN A 773 -6.20 45.39 20.74
C GLN A 773 -6.95 46.70 20.48
N ARG A 774 -8.14 46.64 19.84
CA ARG A 774 -8.98 47.82 19.54
C ARG A 774 -9.87 48.25 20.71
N THR A 775 -10.12 47.38 21.68
CA THR A 775 -10.90 47.68 22.89
C THR A 775 -10.06 48.23 24.05
N ASN A 776 -8.74 48.03 24.01
CA ASN A 776 -7.79 48.49 25.04
C ASN A 776 -6.99 49.75 24.64
N ALA A 777 -7.10 50.20 23.37
CA ALA A 777 -6.60 51.49 22.88
C ALA A 777 -7.72 52.55 22.95
#